data_AF-A0A8K9VG96-F1
#
_entry.id   AF-A0A8K9VG96-F1
#
_cell.length_a   1.000
_cell.length_b   1.000
_cell.length_c   1.000
_cell.angle_alpha   90.00
_cell.angle_beta   90.00
_cell.angle_gamma   90.00
#
_symmetry.space_group_name_H-M   'P 1'
#
loop_
_entity.id
_entity.type
_entity.pdbx_description
1 polymer ?
#
loop_
_entity_poly.entity_id
_entity_poly.type
_entity_poly.pdbx_seq_one_letter_code
_entity_poly.pdbx_strand_id
1 'polypeptide(L)'
;MYGSSRSVAKMEGNNGSSQSPGRSPCLPRSPRLGHRRTNSTGGPGGKTLSMENIQSLNAAYATSGPMYLSDNEVISQQVIYLPKSTMTLGRSGAKLPYGVRTTAMGSNPNISQGGGGSSMPSDSIAFGCDQVSSSQSSLQQASTVPHSLRQTRDNTIMDLQTQLKEVLRENELLRGEVDVKESKLSSSMNSIKTFWSPELKKERALRKDEVSKISVWKEQYRVVQDETQHLQMTVQALQDELRTQRDLNQLFQQDCSGGRPGEPLSFEPTEENFHRLQAEHQRQAKELFLLRKTLEEMELRIDSQKQTLGARDQSIKKLLEMLQSKGLSAKASEEDHERTRRLAEAEMHIHHLDSLLEQKDKETNALREELHRRSYEGAPESAKTKALQTVIEMKDSKVQSLERGLRDLEEEIEMLKSNGALSTEEREEEMKQMEVYRSHSKFMKNKVTTHHHPLQLTQYRTLSKEHVDYHSASVTDASGLQFSVDALRLRLEEKDSQLNKKSNQIQETSEEKGTLSREVHDLKDMLEVKERKVNVLQKKIENLQEQLRDKEKQMSSLKDRVRSLQTDTSNTDTALTTLEEALAEKERIIERLKEQRDRDDREKTEDIESNKKELKELREKLSLLQGDLSDRETNLLDLKEHASSLVSSGLKKDSKLKSLEMSLEQRKDEFIKMEKQLKKAQNAMLEAQANTELSERIVTLEQEVTRHREDSGKAQVEVDRLLEILREMENEKNDKDKKINELEKQVKDQTKTVAHLKHKEQVEKSKNAQLVQEVRKREDNLNESSQHVKDSLRQKEERIEELEEALRESVQITAEREMVLAQEEAARTHTEKQMEELLAAMGKVKLELESMQAKLSSTQQSLAEKEAHLTTLRAERRKHLEEVLEMK
;
A
#
# COMPACT_ATOMS: atom_id res chain seq x y z
N MET A 1 -55.18 39.16 -8.04
CA MET A 1 -54.47 39.18 -9.35
C MET A 1 -53.33 38.18 -9.22
N TYR A 2 -53.53 36.86 -9.27
CA TYR A 2 -54.09 36.03 -10.37
C TYR A 2 -53.36 36.27 -11.70
N GLY A 3 -52.75 35.27 -12.36
CA GLY A 3 -52.51 33.86 -11.99
C GLY A 3 -51.87 33.06 -13.15
N SER A 4 -51.52 31.78 -12.89
CA SER A 4 -51.75 30.56 -13.71
C SER A 4 -51.71 30.58 -15.27
N SER A 5 -51.34 29.51 -16.00
CA SER A 5 -50.81 28.16 -15.68
C SER A 5 -50.46 27.39 -16.98
N ARG A 6 -49.64 26.33 -16.86
CA ARG A 6 -49.64 25.01 -17.57
C ARG A 6 -50.43 24.79 -18.89
N SER A 7 -49.78 24.12 -19.87
CA SER A 7 -50.24 22.89 -20.60
C SER A 7 -49.13 22.45 -21.61
N VAL A 8 -48.65 21.19 -21.77
CA VAL A 8 -49.30 19.87 -22.04
C VAL A 8 -49.98 19.87 -23.44
N ALA A 9 -49.79 18.96 -24.41
CA ALA A 9 -49.13 17.63 -24.54
C ALA A 9 -48.44 17.47 -25.94
N LYS A 10 -47.49 16.55 -26.21
CA LYS A 10 -47.63 15.13 -26.66
C LYS A 10 -48.49 14.90 -27.93
N MET A 11 -47.89 14.44 -29.06
CA MET A 11 -48.11 13.11 -29.72
C MET A 11 -47.34 12.99 -31.08
N GLU A 12 -47.36 11.80 -31.69
CA GLU A 12 -46.47 11.26 -32.76
C GLU A 12 -46.95 11.44 -34.22
N GLY A 13 -46.14 10.98 -35.19
CA GLY A 13 -46.54 10.69 -36.59
C GLY A 13 -45.69 11.42 -37.65
N ASN A 14 -44.52 10.94 -38.08
CA ASN A 14 -44.19 9.77 -38.93
C ASN A 14 -44.31 10.00 -40.46
N ASN A 15 -43.20 9.69 -41.18
CA ASN A 15 -43.02 9.52 -42.64
C ASN A 15 -43.35 10.66 -43.64
N GLY A 16 -42.46 10.86 -44.63
CA GLY A 16 -42.87 11.51 -45.89
C GLY A 16 -41.83 12.26 -46.74
N SER A 17 -40.75 11.61 -47.18
CA SER A 17 -40.08 11.81 -48.50
C SER A 17 -39.99 13.19 -49.21
N SER A 18 -38.75 13.49 -49.64
CA SER A 18 -38.38 14.00 -50.99
C SER A 18 -38.12 15.51 -51.27
N GLN A 19 -37.06 15.71 -52.08
CA GLN A 19 -36.77 16.82 -53.01
C GLN A 19 -36.32 18.22 -52.49
N SER A 20 -35.02 18.50 -52.76
CA SER A 20 -34.36 19.81 -52.99
C SER A 20 -35.06 20.62 -54.14
N PRO A 21 -34.75 21.93 -54.45
CA PRO A 21 -33.45 22.61 -54.24
C PRO A 21 -33.39 24.16 -54.03
N GLY A 22 -32.29 24.61 -53.39
CA GLY A 22 -31.38 25.66 -53.90
C GLY A 22 -31.77 27.16 -53.92
N ARG A 23 -30.93 28.01 -53.29
CA ARG A 23 -30.21 29.14 -53.94
C ARG A 23 -29.16 29.81 -53.03
N SER A 24 -28.04 30.19 -53.64
CA SER A 24 -26.86 30.92 -53.08
C SER A 24 -27.14 32.46 -53.00
N PRO A 25 -26.22 33.40 -52.62
CA PRO A 25 -24.76 33.41 -52.91
C PRO A 25 -23.79 34.04 -51.86
N CYS A 26 -22.49 33.71 -51.95
CA CYS A 26 -21.41 34.63 -52.36
C CYS A 26 -19.98 34.05 -52.16
N LEU A 27 -19.18 34.07 -53.23
CA LEU A 27 -17.71 33.93 -53.25
C LEU A 27 -17.13 35.28 -53.75
N PRO A 28 -15.88 35.65 -53.45
CA PRO A 28 -14.74 35.28 -54.33
C PRO A 28 -13.41 35.06 -53.54
N ARG A 29 -12.27 34.57 -54.07
CA ARG A 29 -11.87 33.95 -55.35
C ARG A 29 -10.56 33.14 -55.10
N SER A 30 -10.43 31.99 -55.76
CA SER A 30 -9.30 31.40 -56.56
C SER A 30 -7.85 31.94 -56.43
N PRO A 31 -6.79 31.27 -56.98
CA PRO A 31 -6.73 30.08 -57.88
C PRO A 31 -5.85 28.89 -57.38
N ARG A 32 -6.10 27.63 -57.76
CA ARG A 32 -5.48 26.82 -58.87
C ARG A 32 -3.94 26.65 -58.78
N LEU A 33 -3.29 25.55 -59.19
CA LEU A 33 -3.65 24.41 -60.09
C LEU A 33 -2.62 23.27 -59.86
N GLY A 34 -2.92 21.99 -60.17
CA GLY A 34 -1.86 20.95 -60.12
C GLY A 34 -2.25 19.46 -60.26
N HIS A 35 -3.37 19.14 -60.91
CA HIS A 35 -3.84 17.75 -61.03
C HIS A 35 -3.20 17.03 -62.24
N ARG A 36 -2.67 15.81 -62.06
CA ARG A 36 -2.80 14.65 -62.99
C ARG A 36 -2.33 13.36 -62.27
N ARG A 37 -3.19 12.33 -62.11
CA ARG A 37 -3.51 11.23 -63.05
C ARG A 37 -2.38 10.17 -63.11
N THR A 38 -2.61 8.85 -63.15
CA THR A 38 -3.85 8.05 -63.32
C THR A 38 -3.58 6.56 -63.04
N ASN A 39 -4.65 5.82 -62.69
CA ASN A 39 -4.87 4.38 -63.01
C ASN A 39 -3.96 3.33 -62.31
N SER A 40 -4.37 2.08 -62.04
CA SER A 40 -5.66 1.41 -62.32
C SER A 40 -5.86 0.12 -61.50
N THR A 41 -7.13 -0.16 -61.17
CA THR A 41 -7.77 -1.49 -61.09
C THR A 41 -7.33 -2.51 -60.02
N GLY A 42 -8.31 -2.92 -59.21
CA GLY A 42 -8.51 -4.34 -58.86
C GLY A 42 -8.09 -4.79 -57.46
N GLY A 43 -9.07 -5.03 -56.59
CA GLY A 43 -8.97 -6.13 -55.61
C GLY A 43 -9.24 -7.49 -56.29
N PRO A 44 -9.29 -8.64 -55.57
CA PRO A 44 -9.46 -8.75 -54.11
C PRO A 44 -8.49 -9.74 -53.41
N GLY A 45 -8.51 -9.72 -52.07
CA GLY A 45 -8.22 -10.90 -51.24
C GLY A 45 -6.74 -11.28 -50.99
N GLY A 46 -6.29 -11.06 -49.75
CA GLY A 46 -5.14 -11.73 -49.14
C GLY A 46 -5.47 -12.03 -47.67
N LYS A 47 -5.80 -13.28 -47.33
CA LYS A 47 -4.83 -14.29 -46.85
C LYS A 47 -4.06 -13.80 -45.64
N THR A 48 -4.50 -14.26 -44.48
CA THR A 48 -3.74 -14.30 -43.23
C THR A 48 -2.38 -14.94 -43.49
N LEU A 49 -1.29 -14.17 -43.45
CA LEU A 49 0.05 -14.72 -43.41
C LEU A 49 0.43 -15.03 -41.96
N SER A 50 0.86 -16.28 -41.78
CA SER A 50 1.18 -16.89 -40.49
C SER A 50 2.22 -16.10 -39.70
N MET A 51 2.10 -16.18 -38.38
CA MET A 51 3.08 -15.71 -37.40
C MET A 51 4.27 -16.69 -37.35
N GLU A 52 5.11 -16.70 -38.39
CA GLU A 52 6.39 -17.43 -38.35
C GLU A 52 7.45 -16.78 -39.24
N ASN A 53 8.69 -16.80 -38.76
CA ASN A 53 9.82 -15.94 -39.15
C ASN A 53 9.60 -14.48 -38.66
N ILE A 54 10.49 -13.86 -37.88
CA ILE A 54 11.95 -14.05 -37.82
C ILE A 54 12.47 -13.99 -36.37
N GLN A 55 13.18 -15.06 -35.96
CA GLN A 55 14.12 -15.04 -34.85
C GLN A 55 15.47 -14.47 -35.31
N SER A 56 15.60 -13.15 -35.43
CA SER A 56 16.91 -12.48 -35.54
C SER A 56 16.85 -10.97 -35.26
N LEU A 57 16.85 -10.61 -33.97
CA LEU A 57 17.25 -9.26 -33.54
C LEU A 57 18.50 -9.24 -32.63
N ASN A 58 19.10 -10.42 -32.36
CA ASN A 58 20.39 -10.55 -31.67
C ASN A 58 21.59 -10.60 -32.63
N ALA A 59 21.39 -10.30 -33.92
CA ALA A 59 22.41 -10.44 -34.98
C ALA A 59 22.94 -9.10 -35.51
N ALA A 60 22.62 -7.97 -34.87
CA ALA A 60 22.95 -6.62 -35.38
C ALA A 60 23.91 -5.80 -34.49
N TYR A 61 24.34 -6.32 -33.33
CA TYR A 61 25.22 -5.61 -32.37
C TYR A 61 26.58 -6.30 -32.13
N ALA A 62 26.94 -7.28 -32.96
CA ALA A 62 28.20 -8.04 -32.81
C ALA A 62 29.28 -7.67 -33.86
N THR A 63 29.07 -6.65 -34.70
CA THR A 63 29.96 -6.30 -35.82
C THR A 63 30.20 -4.80 -35.96
N SER A 64 30.91 -4.21 -34.98
CA SER A 64 31.57 -2.91 -35.13
C SER A 64 32.75 -2.75 -34.17
N GLY A 65 33.68 -3.71 -34.20
CA GLY A 65 35.03 -3.57 -33.64
C GLY A 65 36.05 -3.37 -34.77
N PRO A 66 37.14 -2.59 -34.60
CA PRO A 66 38.09 -2.34 -35.68
C PRO A 66 38.82 -3.61 -36.13
N MET A 67 38.83 -3.85 -37.44
CA MET A 67 39.61 -4.93 -38.06
C MET A 67 41.09 -4.54 -38.10
N TYR A 68 41.94 -5.27 -37.36
CA TYR A 68 43.35 -5.43 -37.72
C TYR A 68 43.59 -6.89 -38.10
N LEU A 69 44.31 -7.09 -39.21
CA LEU A 69 44.66 -8.38 -39.78
C LEU A 69 45.73 -9.08 -38.94
N SER A 70 45.60 -10.39 -38.73
CA SER A 70 46.71 -11.36 -38.79
C SER A 70 46.16 -12.78 -38.77
N ASP A 71 46.83 -13.66 -39.51
CA ASP A 71 46.36 -15.00 -39.85
C ASP A 71 46.58 -16.04 -38.75
N ASN A 72 45.66 -17.00 -38.65
CA ASN A 72 46.03 -18.42 -38.64
C ASN A 72 44.79 -19.29 -38.91
N GLU A 73 44.82 -19.99 -40.04
CA GLU A 73 43.88 -21.09 -40.30
C GLU A 73 44.18 -22.29 -39.37
N VAL A 74 43.17 -23.14 -39.15
CA VAL A 74 43.20 -24.58 -39.52
C VAL A 74 41.95 -25.32 -39.00
N ILE A 75 41.10 -25.69 -39.95
CA ILE A 75 40.28 -26.93 -40.03
C ILE A 75 39.07 -27.13 -39.09
N SER A 76 37.89 -26.92 -39.73
CA SER A 76 36.70 -27.80 -39.80
C SER A 76 35.98 -28.24 -38.51
N GLN A 77 34.73 -27.82 -38.27
CA GLN A 77 33.48 -28.20 -38.98
C GLN A 77 33.09 -29.69 -38.85
N GLN A 78 32.08 -29.96 -38.03
CA GLN A 78 30.75 -30.52 -38.39
C GLN A 78 30.00 -30.94 -37.11
N VAL A 79 28.67 -30.99 -36.98
CA VAL A 79 27.52 -30.27 -37.54
C VAL A 79 26.28 -30.95 -36.92
N ILE A 80 25.45 -30.18 -36.20
CA ILE A 80 23.99 -30.37 -35.98
C ILE A 80 23.51 -31.65 -35.23
N TYR A 81 22.85 -31.50 -34.07
CA TYR A 81 21.37 -31.62 -33.92
C TYR A 81 20.92 -31.29 -32.48
N LEU A 82 20.01 -30.32 -32.35
CA LEU A 82 19.19 -30.09 -31.15
C LEU A 82 17.95 -31.00 -31.18
N PRO A 83 17.32 -31.31 -30.03
CA PRO A 83 16.05 -30.62 -29.78
C PRO A 83 15.75 -30.24 -28.32
N LYS A 84 14.83 -29.28 -28.17
CA LYS A 84 14.28 -28.74 -26.92
C LYS A 84 13.42 -29.77 -26.17
N SER A 85 13.35 -29.68 -24.83
CA SER A 85 12.06 -29.79 -24.13
C SER A 85 12.06 -29.31 -22.67
N THR A 86 11.05 -28.51 -22.33
CA THR A 86 10.30 -28.51 -21.05
C THR A 86 11.03 -28.32 -19.72
N MET A 87 10.89 -27.14 -19.10
CA MET A 87 11.11 -26.96 -17.65
C MET A 87 9.84 -27.29 -16.85
N THR A 88 10.00 -28.07 -15.78
CA THR A 88 9.03 -28.18 -14.67
C THR A 88 9.79 -28.17 -13.33
N LEU A 89 9.11 -27.80 -12.25
CA LEU A 89 9.69 -27.58 -10.92
C LEU A 89 10.30 -28.85 -10.30
N GLY A 90 11.35 -28.67 -9.49
CA GLY A 90 11.90 -29.71 -8.60
C GLY A 90 12.68 -29.09 -7.43
N ARG A 91 12.15 -29.16 -6.22
CA ARG A 91 12.65 -28.51 -4.99
C ARG A 91 13.39 -29.52 -4.09
N SER A 92 14.14 -29.00 -3.11
CA SER A 92 14.58 -29.62 -1.82
C SER A 92 16.06 -30.01 -1.76
N GLY A 93 16.79 -29.84 -0.65
CA GLY A 93 16.47 -29.25 0.67
C GLY A 93 17.36 -29.83 1.78
N ALA A 94 17.49 -29.20 2.96
CA ALA A 94 18.04 -29.80 4.20
C ALA A 94 17.75 -28.93 5.45
N LYS A 95 17.89 -29.50 6.66
CA LYS A 95 17.39 -28.97 7.95
C LYS A 95 18.47 -28.95 9.07
N LEU A 96 18.46 -27.90 9.93
CA LEU A 96 18.64 -27.87 11.41
C LEU A 96 19.96 -28.42 12.05
N PRO A 97 20.28 -28.29 13.37
CA PRO A 97 19.44 -27.87 14.53
C PRO A 97 20.06 -26.99 15.69
N TYR A 98 19.22 -26.62 16.69
CA TYR A 98 19.46 -26.17 18.11
C TYR A 98 20.28 -24.88 18.40
N GLY A 99 19.94 -24.02 19.39
CA GLY A 99 18.74 -23.92 20.28
C GLY A 99 18.90 -22.92 21.45
N VAL A 100 17.81 -22.70 22.24
CA VAL A 100 17.78 -22.03 23.60
C VAL A 100 17.85 -20.45 23.52
N ARG A 101 17.17 -19.56 24.29
CA ARG A 101 16.35 -19.60 25.55
C ARG A 101 15.19 -18.55 25.63
N THR A 102 14.67 -18.35 26.85
CA THR A 102 13.67 -17.46 27.51
C THR A 102 13.98 -15.93 27.52
N THR A 103 13.09 -14.94 27.77
CA THR A 103 11.80 -14.82 28.54
C THR A 103 10.93 -13.58 28.14
N ALA A 104 9.61 -13.64 28.44
CA ALA A 104 8.69 -12.55 28.92
C ALA A 104 7.93 -11.59 27.95
N MET A 105 6.60 -11.49 28.19
CA MET A 105 5.60 -10.43 27.84
C MET A 105 5.41 -10.05 26.34
N GLY A 106 4.21 -9.82 25.78
CA GLY A 106 2.81 -9.96 26.23
C GLY A 106 1.84 -9.35 25.17
N SER A 107 0.62 -9.90 25.01
CA SER A 107 -0.63 -9.30 24.43
C SER A 107 -0.51 -8.09 23.45
N ASN A 108 -1.05 -8.08 22.22
CA ASN A 108 -2.36 -8.55 21.72
C ASN A 108 -2.37 -8.68 20.17
N PRO A 109 -3.39 -9.34 19.58
CA PRO A 109 -3.83 -9.00 18.23
C PRO A 109 -5.36 -8.78 18.07
N ASN A 110 -5.68 -7.87 17.14
CA ASN A 110 -6.90 -7.78 16.32
C ASN A 110 -8.27 -7.42 16.96
N ILE A 111 -8.80 -6.26 16.52
CA ILE A 111 -10.24 -6.03 16.39
C ILE A 111 -10.58 -6.16 14.91
N SER A 112 -11.41 -7.15 14.55
CA SER A 112 -12.13 -7.13 13.29
C SER A 112 -13.49 -6.47 13.51
N GLN A 113 -13.81 -5.41 12.76
CA GLN A 113 -15.15 -4.84 12.76
C GLN A 113 -15.64 -4.70 11.31
N GLY A 114 -16.77 -5.34 11.02
CA GLY A 114 -17.48 -5.21 9.75
C GLY A 114 -18.98 -5.34 9.97
N GLY A 115 -19.77 -4.71 9.10
CA GLY A 115 -21.22 -4.93 9.00
C GLY A 115 -22.07 -3.97 9.84
N GLY A 116 -22.56 -2.91 9.21
CA GLY A 116 -23.47 -1.94 9.81
C GLY A 116 -24.88 -2.45 10.14
N GLY A 117 -25.64 -1.63 10.86
CA GLY A 117 -27.02 -1.90 11.23
C GLY A 117 -27.64 -0.72 11.98
N SER A 118 -28.67 -0.15 11.38
CA SER A 118 -29.50 0.99 11.79
C SER A 118 -30.03 1.01 13.25
N SER A 119 -30.52 2.21 13.62
CA SER A 119 -31.48 2.54 14.69
C SER A 119 -30.99 2.65 16.14
N MET A 120 -30.74 3.91 16.53
CA MET A 120 -31.37 4.51 17.72
C MET A 120 -32.91 4.49 17.54
N PRO A 121 -33.75 4.47 18.61
CA PRO A 121 -33.56 5.33 19.78
C PRO A 121 -33.94 4.77 21.17
N SER A 122 -33.39 5.48 22.17
CA SER A 122 -34.03 5.95 23.42
C SER A 122 -34.81 5.03 24.37
N ASP A 123 -34.46 5.27 25.64
CA ASP A 123 -35.38 5.50 26.76
C ASP A 123 -35.98 4.31 27.53
N SER A 124 -35.38 4.13 28.73
CA SER A 124 -36.03 4.49 30.00
C SER A 124 -36.40 3.38 31.00
N ILE A 125 -36.42 3.84 32.25
CA ILE A 125 -36.97 3.24 33.48
C ILE A 125 -36.13 2.17 34.17
N ALA A 126 -35.32 2.65 35.11
CA ALA A 126 -34.99 1.90 36.32
C ALA A 126 -36.22 1.74 37.22
N PHE A 127 -36.38 0.57 37.84
CA PHE A 127 -37.00 0.46 39.15
C PHE A 127 -36.41 -0.74 39.89
N GLY A 128 -35.75 -0.49 41.01
CA GLY A 128 -35.44 -1.52 42.00
C GLY A 128 -36.41 -1.38 43.17
N CYS A 129 -36.84 -2.50 43.74
CA CYS A 129 -37.18 -2.59 45.15
C CYS A 129 -37.16 -4.05 45.61
N ASP A 130 -36.46 -4.31 46.71
CA ASP A 130 -36.56 -5.56 47.46
C ASP A 130 -37.95 -5.70 48.14
N GLN A 131 -38.44 -6.93 48.30
CA GLN A 131 -38.65 -7.55 49.62
C GLN A 131 -39.44 -8.88 49.58
N VAL A 132 -39.29 -9.65 50.66
CA VAL A 132 -40.11 -10.80 51.13
C VAL A 132 -39.92 -12.17 50.44
N SER A 133 -38.93 -12.89 50.97
CA SER A 133 -39.02 -14.23 51.57
C SER A 133 -40.18 -15.22 51.28
N SER A 134 -39.77 -16.49 51.26
CA SER A 134 -40.50 -17.69 51.73
C SER A 134 -41.71 -18.25 50.96
N SER A 135 -41.44 -19.24 50.09
CA SER A 135 -42.04 -20.58 50.24
C SER A 135 -41.31 -21.67 49.43
N GLN A 136 -40.90 -22.70 50.15
CA GLN A 136 -40.34 -23.97 49.71
C GLN A 136 -41.22 -24.73 48.69
N SER A 137 -40.61 -25.42 47.73
CA SER A 137 -40.50 -26.90 47.74
C SER A 137 -39.94 -27.45 46.41
N SER A 138 -39.25 -28.60 46.49
CA SER A 138 -38.95 -29.60 45.44
C SER A 138 -38.56 -29.16 44.00
N LEU A 139 -37.54 -29.71 43.35
CA LEU A 139 -36.96 -31.05 43.50
C LEU A 139 -35.44 -31.03 43.70
N GLN A 140 -34.94 -31.92 44.56
CA GLN A 140 -33.57 -32.41 44.51
C GLN A 140 -33.49 -33.57 43.52
N GLN A 141 -32.51 -33.55 42.62
CA GLN A 141 -31.87 -34.77 42.13
C GLN A 141 -30.44 -34.83 42.66
N ALA A 142 -30.00 -36.03 43.01
CA ALA A 142 -28.79 -36.22 43.80
C ALA A 142 -27.52 -35.94 42.98
N SER A 143 -26.70 -35.02 43.48
CA SER A 143 -25.30 -34.88 43.10
C SER A 143 -24.47 -34.94 44.37
N THR A 144 -23.74 -36.04 44.53
CA THR A 144 -22.91 -36.35 45.71
C THR A 144 -21.63 -35.51 45.71
N VAL A 145 -21.74 -34.25 46.09
CA VAL A 145 -20.58 -33.34 46.29
C VAL A 145 -20.46 -33.01 47.78
N PRO A 146 -19.31 -33.31 48.43
CA PRO A 146 -19.08 -33.03 49.85
C PRO A 146 -19.36 -31.58 50.26
N HIS A 147 -19.83 -31.37 51.49
CA HIS A 147 -20.21 -30.05 52.01
C HIS A 147 -19.06 -29.02 51.92
N SER A 148 -17.83 -29.44 52.19
CA SER A 148 -16.63 -28.60 52.01
C SER A 148 -16.47 -28.09 50.58
N LEU A 149 -16.71 -28.93 49.56
CA LEU A 149 -16.60 -28.52 48.15
C LEU A 149 -17.71 -27.55 47.74
N ARG A 150 -18.93 -27.68 48.31
CA ARG A 150 -19.98 -26.65 48.15
C ARG A 150 -19.57 -25.33 48.78
N GLN A 151 -19.08 -25.34 50.02
CA GLN A 151 -18.65 -24.13 50.72
C GLN A 151 -17.50 -23.42 49.99
N THR A 152 -16.49 -24.16 49.51
CA THR A 152 -15.41 -23.57 48.70
C THR A 152 -15.97 -22.97 47.40
N ARG A 153 -16.85 -23.69 46.68
CA ARG A 153 -17.45 -23.20 45.44
C ARG A 153 -18.28 -21.93 45.66
N ASP A 154 -19.10 -21.91 46.71
CA ASP A 154 -20.00 -20.80 46.98
C ASP A 154 -19.22 -19.56 47.49
N ASN A 155 -18.11 -19.76 48.21
CA ASN A 155 -17.13 -18.70 48.51
C ASN A 155 -16.46 -18.17 47.24
N THR A 156 -15.97 -19.04 46.34
CA THR A 156 -15.38 -18.59 45.06
C THR A 156 -16.39 -17.84 44.19
N ILE A 157 -17.67 -18.21 44.20
CA ILE A 157 -18.74 -17.47 43.51
C ILE A 157 -18.91 -16.07 44.13
N MET A 158 -18.86 -15.95 45.46
CA MET A 158 -18.95 -14.65 46.16
C MET A 158 -17.72 -13.76 45.89
N ASP A 159 -16.52 -14.34 45.84
CA ASP A 159 -15.29 -13.62 45.46
C ASP A 159 -15.36 -13.13 44.01
N LEU A 160 -15.81 -13.97 43.07
CA LEU A 160 -16.01 -13.61 41.66
C LEU A 160 -17.09 -12.54 41.49
N GLN A 161 -18.19 -12.59 42.26
CA GLN A 161 -19.20 -11.53 42.28
C GLN A 161 -18.66 -10.20 42.84
N THR A 162 -17.70 -10.26 43.75
CA THR A 162 -17.05 -9.08 44.33
C THR A 162 -16.07 -8.46 43.34
N GLN A 163 -15.23 -9.29 42.70
CA GLN A 163 -14.36 -8.87 41.59
C GLN A 163 -15.17 -8.28 40.42
N LEU A 164 -16.30 -8.88 40.04
CA LEU A 164 -17.16 -8.34 38.99
C LEU A 164 -17.72 -6.95 39.34
N LYS A 165 -18.13 -6.73 40.59
CA LYS A 165 -18.57 -5.41 41.06
C LYS A 165 -17.42 -4.39 41.06
N GLU A 166 -16.22 -4.80 41.44
CA GLU A 166 -15.04 -3.93 41.43
C GLU A 166 -14.62 -3.55 40.01
N VAL A 167 -14.57 -4.51 39.09
CA VAL A 167 -14.29 -4.26 37.66
C VAL A 167 -15.35 -3.36 37.02
N LEU A 168 -16.63 -3.51 37.37
CA LEU A 168 -17.69 -2.61 36.88
C LEU A 168 -17.51 -1.18 37.43
N ARG A 169 -17.15 -1.03 38.72
CA ARG A 169 -16.85 0.27 39.34
C ARG A 169 -15.61 0.93 38.71
N GLU A 170 -14.58 0.14 38.41
CA GLU A 170 -13.38 0.59 37.72
C GLU A 170 -13.68 1.01 36.28
N ASN A 171 -14.52 0.25 35.56
CA ASN A 171 -14.94 0.59 34.20
C ASN A 171 -15.68 1.94 34.15
N GLU A 172 -16.54 2.22 35.14
CA GLU A 172 -17.28 3.48 35.23
C GLU A 172 -16.35 4.67 35.57
N LEU A 173 -15.35 4.46 36.44
CA LEU A 173 -14.29 5.45 36.69
C LEU A 173 -13.44 5.72 35.45
N LEU A 174 -13.05 4.68 34.72
CA LEU A 174 -12.28 4.79 33.49
C LEU A 174 -13.06 5.52 32.39
N ARG A 175 -14.39 5.31 32.31
CA ARG A 175 -15.27 6.10 31.42
C ARG A 175 -15.28 7.57 31.82
N GLY A 176 -15.49 7.89 33.09
CA GLY A 176 -15.42 9.27 33.59
C GLY A 176 -14.05 9.93 33.34
N GLU A 177 -12.96 9.17 33.45
CA GLU A 177 -11.62 9.65 33.07
C GLU A 177 -11.48 9.91 31.56
N VAL A 178 -12.05 9.03 30.71
CA VAL A 178 -12.06 9.23 29.25
C VAL A 178 -12.85 10.48 28.90
N ASP A 179 -14.04 10.67 29.44
CA ASP A 179 -14.87 11.87 29.20
C ASP A 179 -14.15 13.16 29.63
N VAL A 180 -13.46 13.14 30.78
CA VAL A 180 -12.65 14.28 31.25
C VAL A 180 -11.43 14.51 30.35
N LYS A 181 -10.78 13.45 29.87
CA LYS A 181 -9.65 13.55 28.93
C LYS A 181 -10.11 14.05 27.56
N GLU A 182 -11.25 13.61 27.06
CA GLU A 182 -11.86 14.05 25.81
C GLU A 182 -12.33 15.50 25.89
N SER A 183 -12.95 15.92 27.00
CA SER A 183 -13.32 17.32 27.25
C SER A 183 -12.09 18.24 27.28
N LYS A 184 -11.00 17.82 27.95
CA LYS A 184 -9.72 18.54 27.96
C LYS A 184 -9.06 18.57 26.58
N LEU A 185 -9.06 17.46 25.84
CA LEU A 185 -8.57 17.39 24.46
C LEU A 185 -9.37 18.30 23.53
N SER A 186 -10.70 18.30 23.62
CA SER A 186 -11.59 19.16 22.83
C SER A 186 -11.37 20.65 23.15
N SER A 187 -11.22 21.00 24.43
CA SER A 187 -10.85 22.36 24.85
C SER A 187 -9.46 22.76 24.36
N SER A 188 -8.46 21.87 24.47
CA SER A 188 -7.12 22.10 23.95
C SER A 188 -7.09 22.18 22.42
N MET A 189 -7.93 21.43 21.71
CA MET A 189 -8.03 21.41 20.25
C MET A 189 -8.73 22.67 19.72
N ASN A 190 -9.76 23.17 20.42
CA ASN A 190 -10.33 24.49 20.15
C ASN A 190 -9.36 25.63 20.49
N SER A 191 -8.63 25.53 21.60
CA SER A 191 -7.55 26.47 21.93
C SER A 191 -6.52 26.49 20.81
N ILE A 192 -5.92 25.36 20.46
CA ILE A 192 -4.97 25.22 19.33
C ILE A 192 -5.56 25.80 18.04
N LYS A 193 -6.83 25.49 17.70
CA LYS A 193 -7.51 26.01 16.51
C LYS A 193 -7.64 27.55 16.48
N THR A 194 -7.72 28.19 17.64
CA THR A 194 -7.69 29.66 17.80
C THR A 194 -6.28 30.23 18.03
N PHE A 195 -5.33 29.40 18.49
CA PHE A 195 -3.92 29.76 18.75
C PHE A 195 -3.03 29.78 17.50
N TRP A 196 -3.51 29.28 16.34
CA TRP A 196 -2.84 29.50 15.05
C TRP A 196 -2.99 30.97 14.63
N SER A 197 -2.22 31.86 15.28
CA SER A 197 -2.09 33.25 14.84
C SER A 197 -1.73 33.28 13.34
N PRO A 198 -2.24 34.25 12.56
CA PRO A 198 -1.85 34.42 11.15
C PRO A 198 -0.33 34.39 10.93
N GLU A 199 0.43 34.83 11.94
CA GLU A 199 1.89 34.86 12.04
C GLU A 199 2.48 33.45 12.06
N LEU A 200 1.92 32.54 12.87
CA LEU A 200 2.37 31.15 12.96
C LEU A 200 2.04 30.36 11.68
N LYS A 201 0.96 30.74 10.98
CA LYS A 201 0.65 30.23 9.64
C LYS A 201 1.61 30.77 8.57
N LYS A 202 1.97 32.07 8.62
CA LYS A 202 3.03 32.67 7.77
C LYS A 202 4.39 32.01 8.03
N GLU A 203 4.74 31.75 9.29
CA GLU A 203 6.01 31.15 9.69
C GLU A 203 6.12 29.68 9.24
N ARG A 204 5.02 28.90 9.33
CA ARG A 204 4.96 27.56 8.72
C ARG A 204 5.09 27.61 7.19
N ALA A 205 4.50 28.61 6.53
CA ALA A 205 4.67 28.80 5.08
C ALA A 205 6.12 29.16 4.73
N LEU A 206 6.74 30.09 5.46
CA LEU A 206 8.15 30.44 5.30
C LEU A 206 9.07 29.22 5.51
N ARG A 207 8.82 28.39 6.54
CA ARG A 207 9.57 27.13 6.72
C ARG A 207 9.36 26.15 5.56
N LYS A 208 8.16 26.06 4.98
CA LYS A 208 7.90 25.24 3.79
C LYS A 208 8.66 25.77 2.57
N ASP A 209 8.74 27.08 2.39
CA ASP A 209 9.51 27.73 1.34
C ASP A 209 11.03 27.60 1.55
N GLU A 210 11.51 27.67 2.79
CA GLU A 210 12.92 27.43 3.17
C GLU A 210 13.32 25.96 2.93
N VAL A 211 12.50 24.99 3.33
CA VAL A 211 12.71 23.57 3.04
C VAL A 211 12.72 23.33 1.52
N SER A 212 11.82 23.97 0.78
CA SER A 212 11.77 23.89 -0.69
C SER A 212 13.03 24.48 -1.33
N LYS A 213 13.51 25.63 -0.86
CA LYS A 213 14.79 26.22 -1.26
C LYS A 213 15.94 25.27 -0.95
N ILE A 214 16.05 24.76 0.28
CA ILE A 214 17.11 23.81 0.68
C ILE A 214 17.10 22.56 -0.20
N SER A 215 15.92 22.07 -0.61
CA SER A 215 15.81 20.95 -1.56
C SER A 215 16.38 21.30 -2.94
N VAL A 216 16.09 22.50 -3.47
CA VAL A 216 16.66 23.00 -4.74
C VAL A 216 18.17 23.18 -4.64
N TRP A 217 18.68 23.76 -3.53
CA TRP A 217 20.12 23.92 -3.30
C TRP A 217 20.84 22.58 -3.17
N LYS A 218 20.22 21.56 -2.54
CA LYS A 218 20.75 20.19 -2.49
C LYS A 218 20.82 19.55 -3.87
N GLU A 219 19.78 19.71 -4.68
CA GLU A 219 19.78 19.18 -6.04
C GLU A 219 20.80 19.90 -6.95
N GLN A 220 20.93 21.22 -6.84
CA GLN A 220 21.99 21.96 -7.53
C GLN A 220 23.39 21.51 -7.09
N TYR A 221 23.61 21.30 -5.80
CA TYR A 221 24.87 20.75 -5.29
C TYR A 221 25.15 19.34 -5.83
N ARG A 222 24.12 18.48 -5.91
CA ARG A 222 24.21 17.14 -6.49
C ARG A 222 24.60 17.20 -7.97
N VAL A 223 23.98 18.07 -8.76
CA VAL A 223 24.32 18.28 -10.17
C VAL A 223 25.77 18.78 -10.33
N VAL A 224 26.20 19.75 -9.53
CA VAL A 224 27.61 20.24 -9.56
C VAL A 224 28.59 19.15 -9.13
N GLN A 225 28.21 18.26 -8.21
CA GLN A 225 29.01 17.10 -7.82
C GLN A 225 29.12 16.08 -8.97
N ASP A 226 28.02 15.75 -9.64
CA ASP A 226 27.99 14.87 -10.82
C ASP A 226 28.84 15.45 -11.98
N GLU A 227 28.71 16.76 -12.25
CA GLU A 227 29.54 17.48 -13.22
C GLU A 227 31.03 17.43 -12.85
N THR A 228 31.37 17.62 -11.58
CA THR A 228 32.76 17.55 -11.09
C THR A 228 33.34 16.14 -11.26
N GLN A 229 32.56 15.09 -10.97
CA GLN A 229 32.98 13.70 -11.22
C GLN A 229 33.17 13.43 -12.71
N HIS A 230 32.26 13.91 -13.57
CA HIS A 230 32.38 13.79 -15.01
C HIS A 230 33.63 14.50 -15.55
N LEU A 231 33.93 15.71 -15.07
CA LEU A 231 35.18 16.42 -15.39
C LEU A 231 36.40 15.62 -14.94
N GLN A 232 36.38 15.03 -13.74
CA GLN A 232 37.50 14.23 -13.23
C GLN A 232 37.72 12.95 -14.04
N MET A 233 36.66 12.26 -14.46
CA MET A 233 36.74 11.12 -15.40
C MET A 233 37.28 11.56 -16.77
N THR A 234 36.86 12.72 -17.26
CA THR A 234 37.34 13.28 -18.53
C THR A 234 38.84 13.59 -18.47
N VAL A 235 39.30 14.21 -17.37
CA VAL A 235 40.73 14.49 -17.13
C VAL A 235 41.52 13.18 -17.02
N GLN A 236 41.00 12.17 -16.33
CA GLN A 236 41.64 10.85 -16.24
C GLN A 236 41.80 10.19 -17.62
N ALA A 237 40.73 10.17 -18.43
CA ALA A 237 40.77 9.64 -19.80
C ALA A 237 41.80 10.37 -20.67
N LEU A 238 41.88 11.71 -20.58
CA LEU A 238 42.90 12.50 -21.28
C LEU A 238 44.33 12.23 -20.78
N GLN A 239 44.51 11.95 -19.48
CA GLN A 239 45.81 11.54 -18.93
C GLN A 239 46.24 10.14 -19.39
N ASP A 240 45.29 9.21 -19.54
CA ASP A 240 45.54 7.86 -20.01
C ASP A 240 45.79 7.81 -21.53
N GLU A 241 45.08 8.62 -22.32
CA GLU A 241 45.40 8.88 -23.72
C GLU A 241 46.82 9.46 -23.85
N LEU A 242 47.17 10.46 -23.03
CA LEU A 242 48.51 11.06 -23.04
C LEU A 242 49.60 10.11 -22.51
N ARG A 243 49.28 9.10 -21.68
CA ARG A 243 50.18 7.99 -21.35
C ARG A 243 50.38 7.10 -22.56
N THR A 244 49.29 6.62 -23.16
CA THR A 244 49.29 5.75 -24.34
C THR A 244 50.08 6.37 -25.50
N GLN A 245 49.93 7.68 -25.73
CA GLN A 245 50.71 8.42 -26.72
C GLN A 245 52.20 8.53 -26.37
N ARG A 246 52.58 8.68 -25.10
CA ARG A 246 53.99 8.63 -24.68
C ARG A 246 54.60 7.24 -24.87
N ASP A 247 53.82 6.19 -24.63
CA ASP A 247 54.29 4.81 -24.75
C ASP A 247 54.42 4.41 -26.23
N LEU A 248 53.46 4.79 -27.09
CA LEU A 248 53.57 4.70 -28.55
C LEU A 248 54.78 5.47 -29.08
N ASN A 249 55.03 6.69 -28.59
CA ASN A 249 56.15 7.52 -29.04
C ASN A 249 57.51 6.99 -28.51
N GLN A 250 57.54 6.30 -27.37
CA GLN A 250 58.70 5.50 -26.95
C GLN A 250 58.92 4.27 -27.83
N LEU A 251 57.85 3.59 -28.25
CA LEU A 251 57.92 2.44 -29.16
C LEU A 251 58.50 2.84 -30.52
N PHE A 252 58.00 3.93 -31.12
CA PHE A 252 58.57 4.49 -32.36
C PHE A 252 60.05 4.89 -32.21
N GLN A 253 60.47 5.39 -31.04
CA GLN A 253 61.90 5.66 -30.76
C GLN A 253 62.73 4.38 -30.56
N GLN A 254 62.14 3.31 -30.03
CA GLN A 254 62.78 1.99 -29.93
C GLN A 254 63.01 1.37 -31.32
N ASP A 255 62.03 1.45 -32.22
CA ASP A 255 62.16 0.94 -33.60
C ASP A 255 63.26 1.68 -34.39
N CYS A 256 63.56 2.93 -34.05
CA CYS A 256 64.68 3.68 -34.64
C CYS A 256 66.06 3.37 -34.01
N SER A 257 66.13 2.64 -32.90
CA SER A 257 67.40 2.40 -32.16
C SER A 257 68.38 1.43 -32.83
N GLY A 258 68.00 0.82 -33.96
CA GLY A 258 68.89 0.05 -34.83
C GLY A 258 69.81 0.89 -35.73
N GLY A 259 69.60 2.21 -35.81
CA GLY A 259 70.42 3.17 -36.57
C GLY A 259 71.42 3.94 -35.69
N ARG A 260 72.61 4.22 -36.23
CA ARG A 260 73.74 4.87 -35.52
C ARG A 260 73.32 6.13 -34.72
N PRO A 261 73.81 6.31 -33.47
CA PRO A 261 73.59 7.55 -32.73
C PRO A 261 74.44 8.68 -33.32
N GLY A 262 73.81 9.78 -33.74
CA GLY A 262 74.53 11.00 -34.09
C GLY A 262 73.87 11.99 -35.04
N GLU A 263 72.80 11.62 -35.75
CA GLU A 263 72.21 12.50 -36.78
C GLU A 263 70.76 12.87 -36.44
N PRO A 264 70.43 14.18 -36.30
CA PRO A 264 69.06 14.61 -36.04
C PRO A 264 68.27 14.55 -37.34
N LEU A 265 67.69 13.39 -37.64
CA LEU A 265 66.70 13.25 -38.69
C LEU A 265 65.44 14.03 -38.30
N SER A 266 65.37 15.28 -38.75
CA SER A 266 64.11 15.99 -38.87
C SER A 266 63.13 15.12 -39.65
N PHE A 267 61.98 14.80 -39.04
CA PHE A 267 60.82 14.32 -39.79
C PHE A 267 60.32 15.47 -40.66
N GLU A 268 60.98 15.68 -41.79
CA GLU A 268 60.59 16.65 -42.79
C GLU A 268 59.29 16.13 -43.43
N PRO A 269 58.18 16.91 -43.41
CA PRO A 269 56.91 16.45 -43.93
C PRO A 269 56.96 16.47 -45.46
N THR A 270 57.51 15.40 -46.04
CA THR A 270 57.53 15.16 -47.49
C THR A 270 56.14 15.34 -48.10
N GLU A 271 56.08 15.78 -49.36
CA GLU A 271 54.79 16.02 -50.05
C GLU A 271 53.86 14.80 -50.02
N GLU A 272 54.41 13.58 -50.03
CA GLU A 272 53.65 12.34 -49.83
C GLU A 272 52.95 12.25 -48.46
N ASN A 273 53.54 12.76 -47.38
CA ASN A 273 52.87 12.83 -46.07
C ASN A 273 51.72 13.83 -46.09
N PHE A 274 51.89 15.00 -46.72
CA PHE A 274 50.81 15.97 -46.89
C PHE A 274 49.70 15.44 -47.79
N HIS A 275 50.03 14.77 -48.89
CA HIS A 275 49.04 14.11 -49.75
C HIS A 275 48.36 12.93 -49.07
N ARG A 276 49.07 12.13 -48.24
CA ARG A 276 48.45 11.06 -47.44
C ARG A 276 47.49 11.63 -46.40
N LEU A 277 47.87 12.69 -45.69
CA LEU A 277 47.02 13.37 -44.71
C LEU A 277 45.80 14.05 -45.38
N GLN A 278 45.99 14.63 -46.57
CA GLN A 278 44.90 15.21 -47.36
C GLN A 278 43.95 14.12 -47.89
N ALA A 279 44.47 12.98 -48.35
CA ALA A 279 43.68 11.83 -48.77
C ALA A 279 42.93 11.18 -47.58
N GLU A 280 43.55 11.15 -46.40
CA GLU A 280 42.95 10.70 -45.15
C GLU A 280 41.84 11.65 -44.68
N HIS A 281 42.07 12.96 -44.69
CA HIS A 281 41.03 13.95 -44.39
C HIS A 281 39.88 13.89 -45.42
N GLN A 282 40.17 13.62 -46.70
CA GLN A 282 39.13 13.35 -47.71
C GLN A 282 38.40 12.02 -47.47
N ARG A 283 39.08 10.99 -46.95
CA ARG A 283 38.47 9.70 -46.55
C ARG A 283 37.53 9.91 -45.37
N GLN A 284 38.00 10.56 -44.31
CA GLN A 284 37.23 10.94 -43.13
C GLN A 284 36.04 11.84 -43.49
N ALA A 285 36.20 12.81 -44.40
CA ALA A 285 35.09 13.64 -44.88
C ALA A 285 34.02 12.82 -45.64
N LYS A 286 34.41 11.83 -46.44
CA LYS A 286 33.49 10.90 -47.11
C LYS A 286 32.80 9.96 -46.12
N GLU A 287 33.54 9.49 -45.12
CA GLU A 287 33.01 8.64 -44.04
C GLU A 287 32.00 9.39 -43.17
N LEU A 288 32.33 10.60 -42.72
CA LEU A 288 31.41 11.49 -42.01
C LEU A 288 30.18 11.85 -42.85
N PHE A 289 30.33 12.06 -44.16
CA PHE A 289 29.20 12.27 -45.07
C PHE A 289 28.30 11.02 -45.17
N LEU A 290 28.90 9.83 -45.29
CA LEU A 290 28.16 8.55 -45.29
C LEU A 290 27.44 8.32 -43.96
N LEU A 291 28.12 8.51 -42.83
CA LEU A 291 27.54 8.37 -41.49
C LEU A 291 26.39 9.34 -41.24
N ARG A 292 26.53 10.62 -41.64
CA ARG A 292 25.43 11.61 -41.60
C ARG A 292 24.25 11.15 -42.46
N LYS A 293 24.50 10.68 -43.68
CA LYS A 293 23.45 10.17 -44.57
C LYS A 293 22.77 8.91 -44.03
N THR A 294 23.51 8.01 -43.38
CA THR A 294 22.95 6.84 -42.70
C THR A 294 22.13 7.24 -41.47
N LEU A 295 22.55 8.28 -40.74
CA LEU A 295 21.80 8.84 -39.62
C LEU A 295 20.50 9.49 -40.10
N GLU A 296 20.54 10.34 -41.13
CA GLU A 296 19.36 10.90 -41.81
C GLU A 296 18.41 9.79 -42.31
N GLU A 297 18.94 8.69 -42.85
CA GLU A 297 18.11 7.53 -43.27
C GLU A 297 17.49 6.81 -42.06
N MET A 298 18.21 6.67 -40.95
CA MET A 298 17.67 6.12 -39.70
C MET A 298 16.59 7.02 -39.09
N GLU A 299 16.77 8.34 -39.12
CA GLU A 299 15.74 9.30 -38.69
C GLU A 299 14.48 9.19 -39.55
N LEU A 300 14.63 9.14 -40.89
CA LEU A 300 13.51 8.91 -41.81
C LEU A 300 12.82 7.55 -41.58
N ARG A 301 13.58 6.49 -41.25
CA ARG A 301 13.02 5.18 -40.87
C ARG A 301 12.27 5.25 -39.54
N ILE A 302 12.81 5.96 -38.54
CA ILE A 302 12.16 6.18 -37.25
C ILE A 302 10.86 6.98 -37.43
N ASP A 303 10.85 8.02 -38.25
CA ASP A 303 9.64 8.81 -38.50
C ASP A 303 8.60 8.05 -39.33
N SER A 304 9.02 7.22 -40.28
CA SER A 304 8.15 6.27 -40.97
C SER A 304 7.56 5.21 -40.01
N GLN A 305 8.35 4.71 -39.05
CA GLN A 305 7.87 3.83 -37.99
C GLN A 305 6.89 4.54 -37.04
N LYS A 306 7.17 5.79 -36.62
CA LYS A 306 6.24 6.62 -35.84
C LYS A 306 4.93 6.88 -36.59
N GLN A 307 5.00 7.19 -37.89
CA GLN A 307 3.81 7.37 -38.73
C GLN A 307 3.01 6.05 -38.84
N THR A 308 3.71 4.92 -38.99
CA THR A 308 3.08 3.59 -39.03
C THR A 308 2.44 3.22 -37.68
N LEU A 309 3.10 3.53 -36.56
CA LEU A 309 2.54 3.37 -35.22
C LEU A 309 1.33 4.28 -35.02
N GLY A 310 1.41 5.58 -35.33
CA GLY A 310 0.27 6.49 -35.26
C GLY A 310 -0.89 6.08 -36.16
N ALA A 311 -0.63 5.49 -37.33
CA ALA A 311 -1.67 4.91 -38.19
C ALA A 311 -2.27 3.63 -37.59
N ARG A 312 -1.46 2.78 -36.93
CA ARG A 312 -1.94 1.64 -36.15
C ARG A 312 -2.75 2.07 -34.94
N ASP A 313 -2.33 3.10 -34.21
CA ASP A 313 -3.07 3.66 -33.06
C ASP A 313 -4.38 4.28 -33.50
N GLN A 314 -4.43 4.97 -34.64
CA GLN A 314 -5.68 5.42 -35.26
C GLN A 314 -6.55 4.26 -35.74
N SER A 315 -5.96 3.16 -36.21
CA SER A 315 -6.69 1.95 -36.60
C SER A 315 -7.24 1.20 -35.39
N ILE A 316 -6.46 1.09 -34.30
CA ILE A 316 -6.87 0.55 -33.00
C ILE A 316 -7.95 1.44 -32.40
N LYS A 317 -7.79 2.76 -32.42
CA LYS A 317 -8.81 3.71 -31.98
C LYS A 317 -10.10 3.56 -32.80
N LYS A 318 -10.01 3.45 -34.13
CA LYS A 318 -11.18 3.15 -34.98
C LYS A 318 -11.77 1.76 -34.75
N LEU A 319 -10.96 0.77 -34.39
CA LEU A 319 -11.43 -0.57 -34.01
C LEU A 319 -12.10 -0.55 -32.64
N LEU A 320 -11.63 0.26 -31.69
CA LEU A 320 -12.26 0.51 -30.40
C LEU A 320 -13.55 1.32 -30.56
N GLU A 321 -13.56 2.37 -31.39
CA GLU A 321 -14.77 3.11 -31.77
C GLU A 321 -15.75 2.21 -32.54
N MET A 322 -15.28 1.29 -33.39
CA MET A 322 -16.11 0.26 -34.03
C MET A 322 -16.55 -0.85 -33.06
N LEU A 323 -15.77 -1.16 -32.02
CA LEU A 323 -16.18 -2.07 -30.95
C LEU A 323 -17.15 -1.40 -29.97
N GLN A 324 -17.15 -0.07 -29.86
CA GLN A 324 -18.12 0.74 -29.11
C GLN A 324 -19.38 1.08 -29.93
N SER A 325 -19.29 1.08 -31.27
CA SER A 325 -20.44 1.38 -32.16
C SER A 325 -21.06 0.13 -32.81
N LYS A 326 -20.34 -0.98 -32.93
CA LYS A 326 -20.88 -2.32 -33.22
C LYS A 326 -20.99 -3.22 -31.98
N GLY A 327 -20.47 -2.79 -30.84
CA GLY A 327 -20.63 -3.47 -29.56
C GLY A 327 -21.08 -2.50 -28.47
N LEU A 328 -22.09 -2.92 -27.69
CA LEU A 328 -22.32 -2.45 -26.32
C LEU A 328 -22.64 -0.95 -26.11
N SER A 329 -23.31 -0.29 -27.07
CA SER A 329 -23.99 1.00 -26.79
C SER A 329 -25.44 1.00 -27.27
N ALA A 330 -25.68 0.87 -28.59
CA ALA A 330 -27.05 0.78 -29.12
C ALA A 330 -27.80 -0.47 -28.60
N LYS A 331 -27.14 -1.63 -28.60
CA LYS A 331 -27.71 -2.84 -28.01
C LYS A 331 -27.71 -2.86 -26.49
N ALA A 332 -26.75 -2.24 -25.80
CA ALA A 332 -26.78 -2.24 -24.33
C ALA A 332 -28.05 -1.56 -23.78
N SER A 333 -28.49 -0.45 -24.38
CA SER A 333 -29.74 0.20 -23.99
C SER A 333 -30.99 -0.60 -24.37
N GLU A 334 -31.08 -1.11 -25.60
CA GLU A 334 -32.25 -1.88 -26.05
C GLU A 334 -32.34 -3.25 -25.36
N GLU A 335 -31.20 -3.91 -25.15
CA GLU A 335 -31.07 -5.18 -24.44
C GLU A 335 -31.23 -4.99 -22.93
N ASP A 336 -30.87 -3.85 -22.31
CA ASP A 336 -31.29 -3.56 -20.92
C ASP A 336 -32.78 -3.25 -20.84
N HIS A 337 -33.39 -2.56 -21.80
CA HIS A 337 -34.85 -2.36 -21.79
C HIS A 337 -35.58 -3.69 -22.01
N GLU A 338 -35.08 -4.56 -22.87
CA GLU A 338 -35.63 -5.89 -23.15
C GLU A 338 -35.30 -6.90 -22.04
N ARG A 339 -34.17 -6.77 -21.35
CA ARG A 339 -33.81 -7.56 -20.16
C ARG A 339 -34.55 -7.08 -18.93
N THR A 340 -34.84 -5.78 -18.82
CA THR A 340 -35.77 -5.23 -17.81
C THR A 340 -37.20 -5.66 -18.11
N ARG A 341 -37.61 -5.71 -19.39
CA ARG A 341 -38.92 -6.26 -19.80
C ARG A 341 -39.03 -7.76 -19.48
N ARG A 342 -38.01 -8.55 -19.82
CA ARG A 342 -37.95 -9.99 -19.50
C ARG A 342 -37.76 -10.27 -18.02
N LEU A 343 -37.09 -9.40 -17.26
CA LEU A 343 -37.06 -9.46 -15.80
C LEU A 343 -38.44 -9.17 -15.24
N ALA A 344 -39.13 -8.11 -15.68
CA ALA A 344 -40.49 -7.82 -15.25
C ALA A 344 -41.49 -8.93 -15.64
N GLU A 345 -41.35 -9.55 -16.82
CA GLU A 345 -42.14 -10.71 -17.25
C GLU A 345 -41.79 -11.97 -16.43
N ALA A 346 -40.52 -12.19 -16.10
CA ALA A 346 -40.08 -13.29 -15.24
C ALA A 346 -40.49 -13.08 -13.78
N GLU A 347 -40.44 -11.86 -13.26
CA GLU A 347 -40.92 -11.44 -11.94
C GLU A 347 -42.45 -11.57 -11.86
N MET A 348 -43.19 -11.20 -12.92
CA MET A 348 -44.62 -11.51 -13.03
C MET A 348 -44.89 -13.00 -13.08
N HIS A 349 -44.07 -13.79 -13.78
CA HIS A 349 -44.20 -15.25 -13.79
C HIS A 349 -43.89 -15.87 -12.43
N ILE A 350 -42.88 -15.37 -11.71
CA ILE A 350 -42.56 -15.76 -10.33
C ILE A 350 -43.74 -15.37 -9.43
N HIS A 351 -44.25 -14.15 -9.48
CA HIS A 351 -45.43 -13.76 -8.70
C HIS A 351 -46.68 -14.59 -9.02
N HIS A 352 -46.86 -15.01 -10.28
CA HIS A 352 -47.97 -15.90 -10.65
C HIS A 352 -47.75 -17.33 -10.14
N LEU A 353 -46.52 -17.84 -10.19
CA LEU A 353 -46.15 -19.14 -9.62
C LEU A 353 -46.23 -19.12 -8.09
N ASP A 354 -45.82 -18.04 -7.42
CA ASP A 354 -45.99 -17.83 -5.99
C ASP A 354 -47.46 -17.72 -5.61
N SER A 355 -48.30 -17.08 -6.43
CA SER A 355 -49.75 -17.06 -6.22
C SER A 355 -50.37 -18.45 -6.38
N LEU A 356 -49.87 -19.26 -7.34
CA LEU A 356 -50.27 -20.65 -7.53
C LEU A 356 -49.76 -21.55 -6.40
N LEU A 357 -48.54 -21.33 -5.90
CA LEU A 357 -47.98 -22.02 -4.74
C LEU A 357 -48.73 -21.65 -3.48
N GLU A 358 -49.06 -20.38 -3.25
CA GLU A 358 -49.86 -19.94 -2.11
C GLU A 358 -51.30 -20.48 -2.21
N GLN A 359 -51.88 -20.58 -3.42
CA GLN A 359 -53.14 -21.29 -3.63
C GLN A 359 -52.99 -22.80 -3.34
N LYS A 360 -51.89 -23.43 -3.74
CA LYS A 360 -51.61 -24.85 -3.44
C LYS A 360 -51.31 -25.10 -1.96
N ASP A 361 -50.71 -24.15 -1.26
CA ASP A 361 -50.51 -24.21 0.19
C ASP A 361 -51.82 -23.99 0.93
N LYS A 362 -52.69 -23.09 0.45
CA LYS A 362 -54.07 -22.98 0.93
C LYS A 362 -54.87 -24.25 0.66
N GLU A 363 -54.74 -24.89 -0.50
CA GLU A 363 -55.37 -26.18 -0.82
C GLU A 363 -54.79 -27.33 0.02
N THR A 364 -53.46 -27.42 0.23
CA THR A 364 -52.85 -28.48 1.06
C THR A 364 -53.08 -28.26 2.54
N ASN A 365 -53.24 -27.02 3.01
CA ASN A 365 -53.66 -26.71 4.37
C ASN A 365 -55.15 -27.00 4.55
N ALA A 366 -56.02 -26.62 3.60
CA ALA A 366 -57.42 -27.03 3.62
C ALA A 366 -57.58 -28.56 3.57
N LEU A 367 -56.76 -29.26 2.77
CA LEU A 367 -56.71 -30.74 2.76
C LEU A 367 -56.13 -31.31 4.05
N ARG A 368 -55.13 -30.68 4.69
CA ARG A 368 -54.65 -31.08 6.02
C ARG A 368 -55.70 -30.85 7.09
N GLU A 369 -56.46 -29.77 7.03
CA GLU A 369 -57.60 -29.49 7.91
C GLU A 369 -58.77 -30.45 7.65
N GLU A 370 -59.00 -30.87 6.40
CA GLU A 370 -59.94 -31.94 6.02
C GLU A 370 -59.45 -33.31 6.53
N LEU A 371 -58.14 -33.56 6.53
CA LEU A 371 -57.51 -34.78 7.05
C LEU A 371 -57.50 -34.79 8.59
N HIS A 372 -57.32 -33.64 9.24
CA HIS A 372 -57.52 -33.45 10.67
C HIS A 372 -59.00 -33.57 11.06
N ARG A 373 -59.94 -33.08 10.25
CA ARG A 373 -61.39 -33.37 10.40
C ARG A 373 -61.67 -34.86 10.29
N ARG A 374 -61.15 -35.56 9.28
CA ARG A 374 -61.22 -37.03 9.15
C ARG A 374 -60.47 -37.80 10.24
N SER A 375 -59.54 -37.18 10.95
CA SER A 375 -58.85 -37.75 12.10
C SER A 375 -59.67 -37.60 13.39
N TYR A 376 -60.51 -36.55 13.48
CA TYR A 376 -61.43 -36.32 14.59
C TYR A 376 -62.82 -36.97 14.40
N GLU A 377 -63.30 -37.10 13.16
CA GLU A 377 -64.50 -37.89 12.82
C GLU A 377 -64.08 -39.27 12.28
N GLY A 378 -64.07 -40.25 13.18
CA GLY A 378 -63.37 -41.52 12.98
C GLY A 378 -63.85 -42.37 11.81
N ALA A 379 -62.88 -42.88 11.03
CA ALA A 379 -63.01 -44.04 10.16
C ALA A 379 -62.19 -45.22 10.75
N PRO A 380 -62.67 -46.47 10.65
CA PRO A 380 -62.11 -47.58 11.41
C PRO A 380 -60.72 -48.01 10.92
N GLU A 381 -59.77 -48.15 11.86
CA GLU A 381 -58.47 -48.76 11.57
C GLU A 381 -58.63 -50.17 10.99
N SER A 382 -58.12 -50.38 9.78
CA SER A 382 -58.17 -51.68 9.11
C SER A 382 -57.46 -52.76 9.94
N ALA A 383 -58.06 -53.95 10.01
CA ALA A 383 -57.51 -55.10 10.73
C ALA A 383 -56.08 -55.48 10.29
N LYS A 384 -55.66 -55.11 9.07
CA LYS A 384 -54.28 -55.25 8.59
C LYS A 384 -53.27 -54.48 9.45
N THR A 385 -53.60 -53.28 9.91
CA THR A 385 -52.67 -52.45 10.69
C THR A 385 -52.43 -53.06 12.07
N LYS A 386 -53.49 -53.54 12.73
CA LYS A 386 -53.39 -54.24 14.02
C LYS A 386 -52.65 -55.56 13.90
N ALA A 387 -52.89 -56.33 12.83
CA ALA A 387 -52.15 -57.56 12.57
C ALA A 387 -50.63 -57.31 12.36
N LEU A 388 -50.26 -56.24 11.63
CA LEU A 388 -48.85 -55.87 11.43
C LEU A 388 -48.20 -55.40 12.74
N GLN A 389 -48.91 -54.61 13.55
CA GLN A 389 -48.46 -54.18 14.87
C GLN A 389 -48.17 -55.38 15.79
N THR A 390 -49.09 -56.35 15.88
CA THR A 390 -48.87 -57.59 16.66
C THR A 390 -47.69 -58.41 16.12
N VAL A 391 -47.49 -58.47 14.80
CA VAL A 391 -46.34 -59.16 14.20
C VAL A 391 -45.02 -58.47 14.54
N ILE A 392 -44.98 -57.14 14.57
CA ILE A 392 -43.79 -56.37 15.00
C ILE A 392 -43.48 -56.66 16.48
N GLU A 393 -44.47 -56.54 17.36
CA GLU A 393 -44.31 -56.81 18.80
C GLU A 393 -43.85 -58.25 19.09
N MET A 394 -44.35 -59.23 18.33
CA MET A 394 -43.88 -60.62 18.39
C MET A 394 -42.45 -60.79 17.86
N LYS A 395 -42.05 -60.04 16.82
CA LYS A 395 -40.69 -60.07 16.27
C LYS A 395 -39.70 -59.47 17.26
N ASP A 396 -40.02 -58.32 17.86
CA ASP A 396 -39.18 -57.65 18.86
C ASP A 396 -39.02 -58.51 20.12
N SER A 397 -40.12 -59.13 20.58
CA SER A 397 -40.09 -60.12 21.66
C SER A 397 -39.19 -61.33 21.34
N LYS A 398 -39.16 -61.76 20.07
CA LYS A 398 -38.29 -62.86 19.62
C LYS A 398 -36.83 -62.43 19.49
N VAL A 399 -36.55 -61.20 19.06
CA VAL A 399 -35.20 -60.60 19.05
C VAL A 399 -34.64 -60.56 20.47
N GLN A 400 -35.37 -59.98 21.43
CA GLN A 400 -34.94 -59.93 22.84
C GLN A 400 -34.70 -61.33 23.45
N SER A 401 -35.45 -62.34 23.01
CA SER A 401 -35.23 -63.73 23.43
C SER A 401 -33.96 -64.35 22.83
N LEU A 402 -33.61 -64.01 21.59
CA LEU A 402 -32.38 -64.48 20.94
C LEU A 402 -31.15 -63.74 21.49
N GLU A 403 -31.27 -62.44 21.80
CA GLU A 403 -30.23 -61.66 22.46
C GLU A 403 -29.94 -62.15 23.89
N ARG A 404 -30.97 -62.60 24.63
CA ARG A 404 -30.75 -63.29 25.92
C ARG A 404 -30.01 -64.61 25.73
N GLY A 405 -30.47 -65.48 24.84
CA GLY A 405 -29.78 -66.75 24.57
C GLY A 405 -28.35 -66.57 24.03
N LEU A 406 -28.05 -65.50 23.30
CA LEU A 406 -26.68 -65.14 22.91
C LEU A 406 -25.84 -64.75 24.12
N ARG A 407 -26.36 -63.91 25.03
CA ARG A 407 -25.65 -63.56 26.28
C ARG A 407 -25.43 -64.79 27.16
N ASP A 408 -26.41 -65.67 27.30
CA ASP A 408 -26.28 -66.91 28.08
C ASP A 408 -25.17 -67.82 27.50
N LEU A 409 -25.06 -67.90 26.16
CA LEU A 409 -23.99 -68.63 25.46
C LEU A 409 -22.63 -67.92 25.50
N GLU A 410 -22.61 -66.59 25.52
CA GLU A 410 -21.39 -65.79 25.71
C GLU A 410 -20.85 -65.97 27.14
N GLU A 411 -21.72 -65.97 28.15
CA GLU A 411 -21.40 -66.33 29.54
C GLU A 411 -20.95 -67.79 29.67
N GLU A 412 -21.57 -68.74 28.97
CA GLU A 412 -21.09 -70.15 28.94
C GLU A 412 -19.70 -70.26 28.29
N ILE A 413 -19.43 -69.52 27.21
CA ILE A 413 -18.10 -69.45 26.58
C ILE A 413 -17.08 -68.79 27.51
N GLU A 414 -17.46 -67.76 28.26
CA GLU A 414 -16.58 -67.08 29.23
C GLU A 414 -16.35 -67.94 30.48
N MET A 415 -17.34 -68.73 30.91
CA MET A 415 -17.23 -69.74 31.95
C MET A 415 -16.33 -70.91 31.49
N LEU A 416 -16.43 -71.35 30.23
CA LEU A 416 -15.54 -72.37 29.66
C LEU A 416 -14.12 -71.84 29.44
N LYS A 417 -13.93 -70.54 29.17
CA LYS A 417 -12.59 -69.90 29.13
C LYS A 417 -11.97 -69.77 30.51
N SER A 418 -12.75 -69.43 31.54
CA SER A 418 -12.27 -69.30 32.93
C SER A 418 -12.07 -70.66 33.61
N ASN A 419 -12.93 -71.66 33.34
CA ASN A 419 -12.71 -73.06 33.71
C ASN A 419 -11.65 -73.76 32.85
N GLY A 420 -11.30 -73.20 31.69
CA GLY A 420 -10.18 -73.61 30.84
C GLY A 420 -8.78 -73.38 31.45
N ALA A 421 -8.71 -72.87 32.69
CA ALA A 421 -7.52 -72.83 33.52
C ALA A 421 -7.30 -74.13 34.35
N LEU A 422 -8.13 -75.16 34.16
CA LEU A 422 -7.86 -76.54 34.56
C LEU A 422 -7.13 -77.27 33.42
N SER A 423 -5.96 -77.88 33.59
CA SER A 423 -4.93 -77.72 34.61
C SER A 423 -3.60 -78.07 33.92
N THR A 424 -2.58 -77.20 34.01
CA THR A 424 -1.23 -77.56 33.51
C THR A 424 -0.62 -78.71 34.31
N GLU A 425 -1.06 -78.88 35.55
CA GLU A 425 -0.64 -79.92 36.48
C GLU A 425 -1.26 -81.27 36.09
N GLU A 426 -2.54 -81.31 35.71
CA GLU A 426 -3.25 -82.51 35.25
C GLU A 426 -2.68 -83.03 33.90
N ARG A 427 -2.29 -82.11 33.00
CA ARG A 427 -1.57 -82.46 31.77
C ARG A 427 -0.15 -82.99 32.04
N GLU A 428 0.49 -82.54 33.12
CA GLU A 428 1.79 -83.04 33.55
C GLU A 428 1.67 -84.38 34.29
N GLU A 429 0.57 -84.61 35.01
CA GLU A 429 0.21 -85.89 35.63
C GLU A 429 -0.16 -86.96 34.58
N GLU A 430 -0.92 -86.63 33.52
CA GLU A 430 -1.09 -87.52 32.36
C GLU A 430 0.24 -87.85 31.70
N MET A 431 1.15 -86.87 31.59
CA MET A 431 2.49 -87.11 31.02
C MET A 431 3.33 -88.04 31.91
N LYS A 432 3.28 -87.86 33.25
CA LYS A 432 3.90 -88.74 34.24
C LYS A 432 3.27 -90.15 34.20
N GLN A 433 1.95 -90.27 34.08
CA GLN A 433 1.28 -91.56 33.90
C GLN A 433 1.66 -92.25 32.58
N MET A 434 1.76 -91.51 31.47
CA MET A 434 2.26 -92.06 30.20
C MET A 434 3.72 -92.54 30.31
N GLU A 435 4.57 -91.84 31.07
CA GLU A 435 5.96 -92.25 31.28
C GLU A 435 6.04 -93.50 32.18
N VAL A 436 5.18 -93.60 33.21
CA VAL A 436 5.00 -94.82 34.03
C VAL A 436 4.49 -95.99 33.18
N TYR A 437 3.50 -95.79 32.31
CA TYR A 437 3.02 -96.82 31.39
C TYR A 437 4.08 -97.23 30.36
N ARG A 438 4.88 -96.30 29.82
CA ARG A 438 6.04 -96.62 28.96
C ARG A 438 7.11 -97.41 29.72
N SER A 439 7.40 -97.04 30.96
CA SER A 439 8.37 -97.73 31.81
C SER A 439 7.88 -99.15 32.16
N HIS A 440 6.61 -99.29 32.55
CA HIS A 440 5.99 -100.59 32.81
C HIS A 440 5.92 -101.47 31.55
N SER A 441 5.62 -100.89 30.38
CA SER A 441 5.66 -101.60 29.10
C SER A 441 7.07 -102.09 28.74
N LYS A 442 8.11 -101.26 28.95
CA LYS A 442 9.52 -101.67 28.80
C LYS A 442 9.90 -102.79 29.78
N PHE A 443 9.46 -102.70 31.04
CA PHE A 443 9.68 -103.75 32.05
C PHE A 443 9.01 -105.07 31.66
N MET A 444 7.73 -105.04 31.26
CA MET A 444 7.00 -106.22 30.78
C MET A 444 7.65 -106.82 29.54
N LYS A 445 8.10 -105.99 28.59
CA LYS A 445 8.82 -106.45 27.40
C LYS A 445 10.14 -107.15 27.76
N ASN A 446 10.92 -106.59 28.69
CA ASN A 446 12.13 -107.25 29.21
C ASN A 446 11.82 -108.54 29.98
N LYS A 447 10.75 -108.59 30.78
CA LYS A 447 10.39 -109.81 31.52
C LYS A 447 9.96 -110.93 30.56
N VAL A 448 9.22 -110.59 29.49
CA VAL A 448 8.83 -111.53 28.42
C VAL A 448 10.05 -112.01 27.62
N THR A 449 11.01 -111.16 27.26
CA THR A 449 12.24 -111.63 26.58
C THR A 449 13.18 -112.43 27.49
N THR A 450 13.20 -112.16 28.80
CA THR A 450 14.00 -112.94 29.77
C THR A 450 13.44 -114.36 29.99
N HIS A 451 12.13 -114.55 29.81
CA HIS A 451 11.49 -115.88 29.89
C HIS A 451 11.48 -116.67 28.57
N HIS A 452 12.01 -116.12 27.46
CA HIS A 452 11.93 -116.74 26.13
C HIS A 452 13.26 -117.36 25.63
N HIS A 453 13.97 -118.08 26.51
CA HIS A 453 15.00 -119.04 26.11
C HIS A 453 14.39 -120.45 25.94
N PRO A 454 14.64 -121.16 24.82
CA PRO A 454 13.94 -122.39 24.50
C PRO A 454 14.52 -123.61 25.24
N LEU A 455 13.93 -123.95 26.40
CA LEU A 455 14.21 -125.20 27.11
C LEU A 455 13.12 -126.26 26.83
N GLN A 456 13.51 -127.19 25.96
CA GLN A 456 13.26 -128.64 26.08
C GLN A 456 11.81 -129.16 26.24
N LEU A 457 11.28 -129.72 25.15
CA LEU A 457 10.27 -130.81 25.24
C LEU A 457 10.92 -132.03 25.91
N THR A 458 10.70 -132.26 27.21
CA THR A 458 11.12 -133.52 27.87
C THR A 458 10.27 -133.94 29.09
N GLN A 459 9.00 -133.54 29.13
CA GLN A 459 7.99 -134.11 30.03
C GLN A 459 6.69 -134.39 29.24
N TYR A 460 5.98 -135.47 29.61
CA TYR A 460 4.80 -136.08 28.95
C TYR A 460 5.00 -137.29 28.02
N ARG A 461 5.80 -138.30 28.43
CA ARG A 461 5.57 -139.70 27.99
C ARG A 461 5.97 -140.77 29.00
N THR A 462 5.72 -140.52 30.29
CA THR A 462 6.16 -141.39 31.41
C THR A 462 4.99 -141.94 32.25
N LEU A 463 3.82 -142.14 31.64
CA LEU A 463 2.65 -142.77 32.28
C LEU A 463 1.88 -143.64 31.28
N SER A 464 2.41 -144.82 30.97
CA SER A 464 1.63 -145.98 30.46
C SER A 464 2.49 -147.25 30.50
N LYS A 465 2.98 -147.62 31.69
CA LYS A 465 3.70 -148.87 31.93
C LYS A 465 3.46 -149.35 33.37
N GLU A 466 2.27 -149.88 33.62
CA GLU A 466 1.88 -150.81 34.70
C GLU A 466 0.37 -151.06 34.57
N HIS A 467 -0.11 -152.26 34.97
CA HIS A 467 -1.40 -152.92 34.62
C HIS A 467 -1.40 -153.68 33.26
N VAL A 468 -1.59 -155.01 33.19
CA VAL A 468 -1.77 -156.05 34.23
C VAL A 468 -1.09 -157.35 33.79
N ASP A 469 -0.21 -157.91 34.62
CA ASP A 469 0.00 -159.36 34.70
C ASP A 469 -1.06 -159.93 35.66
N TYR A 470 -1.94 -160.84 35.21
CA TYR A 470 -2.48 -161.96 36.01
C TYR A 470 -3.43 -162.86 35.19
N HIS A 471 -3.59 -164.10 35.68
CA HIS A 471 -4.41 -165.22 35.16
C HIS A 471 -3.88 -165.91 33.90
N SER A 472 -3.16 -167.04 33.96
CA SER A 472 -3.25 -168.30 34.77
C SER A 472 -4.28 -169.32 34.28
N ALA A 473 -3.73 -170.42 33.75
CA ALA A 473 -4.32 -171.70 33.32
C ALA A 473 -5.73 -172.14 33.81
N SER A 474 -6.62 -172.43 32.84
CA SER A 474 -7.52 -173.60 32.72
C SER A 474 -8.24 -173.46 31.37
N VAL A 475 -7.99 -174.26 30.33
CA VAL A 475 -8.57 -175.60 30.07
C VAL A 475 -10.10 -175.62 30.10
N THR A 476 -10.69 -176.10 28.99
CA THR A 476 -12.12 -176.38 28.67
C THR A 476 -13.12 -175.21 28.69
N ASP A 477 -13.32 -174.54 27.54
CA ASP A 477 -14.53 -174.71 26.69
C ASP A 477 -14.59 -173.71 25.50
N ALA A 478 -14.94 -174.20 24.31
CA ALA A 478 -14.63 -173.53 23.04
C ALA A 478 -15.54 -172.35 22.63
N SER A 479 -16.67 -172.11 23.31
CA SER A 479 -17.67 -171.11 22.88
C SER A 479 -17.37 -169.69 23.35
N GLY A 480 -16.61 -169.50 24.44
CA GLY A 480 -16.33 -168.16 25.01
C GLY A 480 -15.35 -167.33 24.17
N LEU A 481 -14.42 -167.98 23.47
CA LEU A 481 -13.41 -167.30 22.64
C LEU A 481 -14.02 -166.57 21.44
N GLN A 482 -15.06 -167.14 20.81
CA GLN A 482 -15.72 -166.53 19.66
C GLN A 482 -16.36 -165.18 20.04
N PHE A 483 -17.08 -165.12 21.16
CA PHE A 483 -17.68 -163.87 21.67
C PHE A 483 -16.62 -162.81 21.99
N SER A 484 -15.46 -163.21 22.52
CA SER A 484 -14.35 -162.28 22.78
C SER A 484 -13.73 -161.74 21.49
N VAL A 485 -13.64 -162.55 20.42
CA VAL A 485 -13.15 -162.12 19.11
C VAL A 485 -14.13 -161.14 18.45
N ASP A 486 -15.43 -161.44 18.49
CA ASP A 486 -16.46 -160.57 17.90
C ASP A 486 -16.59 -159.24 18.67
N ALA A 487 -16.46 -159.25 20.00
CA ALA A 487 -16.39 -158.03 20.81
C ALA A 487 -15.15 -157.17 20.51
N LEU A 488 -13.99 -157.79 20.27
CA LEU A 488 -12.78 -157.08 19.83
C LEU A 488 -12.93 -156.50 18.42
N ARG A 489 -13.61 -157.22 17.52
CA ARG A 489 -13.89 -156.76 16.15
C ARG A 489 -14.80 -155.53 16.14
N LEU A 490 -15.87 -155.55 16.92
CA LEU A 490 -16.80 -154.42 17.06
C LEU A 490 -16.11 -153.20 17.70
N ARG A 491 -15.20 -153.42 18.66
CA ARG A 491 -14.37 -152.37 19.25
C ARG A 491 -13.31 -151.81 18.28
N LEU A 492 -12.78 -152.63 17.37
CA LEU A 492 -11.90 -152.18 16.29
C LEU A 492 -12.68 -151.31 15.30
N GLU A 493 -13.87 -151.75 14.89
CA GLU A 493 -14.74 -151.01 13.96
C GLU A 493 -15.23 -149.67 14.57
N GLU A 494 -15.50 -149.62 15.87
CA GLU A 494 -15.74 -148.36 16.59
C GLU A 494 -14.48 -147.47 16.59
N LYS A 495 -13.29 -148.04 16.75
CA LYS A 495 -12.02 -147.29 16.71
C LYS A 495 -11.69 -146.77 15.32
N ASP A 496 -11.98 -147.53 14.27
CA ASP A 496 -11.84 -147.10 12.88
C ASP A 496 -12.87 -146.01 12.55
N SER A 497 -14.11 -146.11 13.06
CA SER A 497 -15.10 -145.02 12.98
C SER A 497 -14.61 -143.74 13.70
N GLN A 498 -14.02 -143.87 14.90
CA GLN A 498 -13.42 -142.75 15.63
C GLN A 498 -12.19 -142.16 14.90
N LEU A 499 -11.36 -142.99 14.27
CA LEU A 499 -10.22 -142.55 13.46
C LEU A 499 -10.68 -141.82 12.21
N ASN A 500 -11.67 -142.34 11.48
CA ASN A 500 -12.25 -141.69 10.31
C ASN A 500 -12.88 -140.33 10.66
N LYS A 501 -13.61 -140.23 11.78
CA LYS A 501 -14.13 -138.95 12.29
C LYS A 501 -13.01 -137.95 12.59
N LYS A 502 -11.92 -138.40 13.23
CA LYS A 502 -10.75 -137.54 13.49
C LYS A 502 -10.00 -137.17 12.20
N SER A 503 -9.92 -138.07 11.23
CA SER A 503 -9.31 -137.79 9.93
C SER A 503 -10.09 -136.73 9.16
N ASN A 504 -11.42 -136.84 9.14
CA ASN A 504 -12.30 -135.82 8.55
C ASN A 504 -12.17 -134.49 9.29
N GLN A 505 -12.15 -134.48 10.62
CA GLN A 505 -11.95 -133.25 11.40
C GLN A 505 -10.57 -132.60 11.16
N ILE A 506 -9.51 -133.40 10.93
CA ILE A 506 -8.18 -132.90 10.55
C ILE A 506 -8.22 -132.32 9.12
N GLN A 507 -8.97 -132.94 8.21
CA GLN A 507 -9.17 -132.43 6.85
C GLN A 507 -9.94 -131.10 6.86
N GLU A 508 -11.08 -131.05 7.55
CA GLU A 508 -11.92 -129.84 7.74
C GLU A 508 -11.08 -128.69 8.34
N THR A 509 -10.38 -128.92 9.45
CA THR A 509 -9.52 -127.89 10.07
C THR A 509 -8.31 -127.49 9.19
N SER A 510 -7.84 -128.39 8.32
CA SER A 510 -6.80 -128.07 7.33
C SER A 510 -7.35 -127.21 6.18
N GLU A 511 -8.59 -127.47 5.73
CA GLU A 511 -9.28 -126.67 4.73
C GLU A 511 -9.66 -125.28 5.27
N GLU A 512 -10.18 -125.21 6.51
CA GLU A 512 -10.42 -123.97 7.25
C GLU A 512 -9.14 -123.15 7.37
N LYS A 513 -8.03 -123.76 7.82
CA LYS A 513 -6.71 -123.11 7.85
C LYS A 513 -6.28 -122.61 6.47
N GLY A 514 -6.59 -123.35 5.41
CA GLY A 514 -6.39 -122.93 4.03
C GLY A 514 -7.22 -121.71 3.64
N THR A 515 -8.48 -121.61 4.08
CA THR A 515 -9.33 -120.44 3.85
C THR A 515 -8.86 -119.21 4.63
N LEU A 516 -8.59 -119.35 5.94
CA LEU A 516 -8.06 -118.28 6.79
C LEU A 516 -6.69 -117.78 6.29
N SER A 517 -5.85 -118.67 5.75
CA SER A 517 -4.57 -118.27 5.16
C SER A 517 -4.72 -117.44 3.88
N ARG A 518 -5.81 -117.57 3.13
CA ARG A 518 -6.12 -116.70 1.97
C ARG A 518 -6.67 -115.36 2.44
N GLU A 519 -7.64 -115.37 3.36
CA GLU A 519 -8.20 -114.14 3.93
C GLU A 519 -7.11 -113.26 4.60
N VAL A 520 -6.17 -113.87 5.32
CA VAL A 520 -5.01 -113.16 5.89
C VAL A 520 -4.07 -112.58 4.82
N HIS A 521 -4.04 -113.14 3.60
CA HIS A 521 -3.31 -112.56 2.48
C HIS A 521 -4.07 -111.38 1.87
N ASP A 522 -5.36 -111.54 1.59
CA ASP A 522 -6.24 -110.49 1.04
C ASP A 522 -6.29 -109.26 1.97
N LEU A 523 -6.33 -109.48 3.29
CA LEU A 523 -6.28 -108.41 4.29
C LEU A 523 -4.93 -107.67 4.34
N LYS A 524 -3.81 -108.36 4.06
CA LYS A 524 -2.49 -107.72 3.95
C LYS A 524 -2.39 -106.85 2.70
N ASP A 525 -2.84 -107.36 1.56
CA ASP A 525 -2.85 -106.61 0.30
C ASP A 525 -3.77 -105.38 0.42
N MET A 526 -4.93 -105.53 1.08
CA MET A 526 -5.81 -104.41 1.40
C MET A 526 -5.15 -103.37 2.34
N LEU A 527 -4.39 -103.82 3.34
CA LEU A 527 -3.63 -102.93 4.23
C LEU A 527 -2.56 -102.16 3.44
N GLU A 528 -1.79 -102.84 2.60
CA GLU A 528 -0.73 -102.22 1.79
C GLU A 528 -1.30 -101.19 0.79
N VAL A 529 -2.48 -101.45 0.19
CA VAL A 529 -3.21 -100.47 -0.62
C VAL A 529 -3.66 -99.27 0.21
N LYS A 530 -4.15 -99.48 1.44
CA LYS A 530 -4.53 -98.38 2.36
C LYS A 530 -3.32 -97.55 2.78
N GLU A 531 -2.18 -98.17 3.09
CA GLU A 531 -0.92 -97.48 3.40
C GLU A 531 -0.42 -96.63 2.22
N ARG A 532 -0.40 -97.20 1.00
CA ARG A 532 -0.10 -96.43 -0.23
C ARG A 532 -1.05 -95.23 -0.39
N LYS A 533 -2.35 -95.40 -0.13
CA LYS A 533 -3.34 -94.33 -0.23
C LYS A 533 -3.12 -93.24 0.83
N VAL A 534 -2.82 -93.62 2.08
CA VAL A 534 -2.45 -92.69 3.16
C VAL A 534 -1.20 -91.90 2.77
N ASN A 535 -0.15 -92.56 2.27
CA ASN A 535 1.08 -91.88 1.82
C ASN A 535 0.82 -90.87 0.68
N VAL A 536 -0.08 -91.17 -0.27
CA VAL A 536 -0.47 -90.22 -1.32
C VAL A 536 -1.27 -89.03 -0.75
N LEU A 537 -2.17 -89.27 0.21
CA LEU A 537 -2.92 -88.21 0.87
C LEU A 537 -2.00 -87.33 1.73
N GLN A 538 -1.04 -87.92 2.44
CA GLN A 538 -0.04 -87.22 3.24
C GLN A 538 0.78 -86.25 2.38
N LYS A 539 1.33 -86.73 1.25
CA LYS A 539 2.03 -85.88 0.26
C LYS A 539 1.14 -84.78 -0.33
N LYS A 540 -0.16 -85.04 -0.49
CA LYS A 540 -1.12 -84.02 -0.96
C LYS A 540 -1.38 -82.96 0.11
N ILE A 541 -1.45 -83.33 1.39
CA ILE A 541 -1.56 -82.41 2.52
C ILE A 541 -0.31 -81.54 2.63
N GLU A 542 0.89 -82.13 2.57
CA GLU A 542 2.18 -81.41 2.62
C GLU A 542 2.28 -80.35 1.50
N ASN A 543 1.92 -80.71 0.27
CA ASN A 543 1.90 -79.79 -0.87
C ASN A 543 0.86 -78.66 -0.68
N LEU A 544 -0.35 -78.97 -0.18
CA LEU A 544 -1.36 -77.95 0.11
C LEU A 544 -0.92 -77.01 1.26
N GLN A 545 -0.23 -77.52 2.28
CA GLN A 545 0.37 -76.71 3.35
C GLN A 545 1.50 -75.81 2.83
N GLU A 546 2.27 -76.27 1.85
CA GLU A 546 3.31 -75.47 1.20
C GLU A 546 2.72 -74.35 0.35
N GLN A 547 1.71 -74.65 -0.46
CA GLN A 547 0.95 -73.64 -1.21
C GLN A 547 0.30 -72.61 -0.29
N LEU A 548 -0.21 -73.02 0.88
CA LEU A 548 -0.74 -72.11 1.90
C LEU A 548 0.36 -71.19 2.45
N ARG A 549 1.51 -71.75 2.85
CA ARG A 549 2.68 -70.99 3.33
C ARG A 549 3.17 -69.95 2.31
N ASP A 550 3.20 -70.30 1.03
CA ASP A 550 3.60 -69.35 -0.02
C ASP A 550 2.53 -68.29 -0.29
N LYS A 551 1.24 -68.62 -0.15
CA LYS A 551 0.15 -67.62 -0.18
C LYS A 551 0.19 -66.69 1.03
N GLU A 552 0.52 -67.18 2.22
CA GLU A 552 0.73 -66.36 3.42
C GLU A 552 1.90 -65.37 3.23
N LYS A 553 3.04 -65.82 2.67
CA LYS A 553 4.15 -64.93 2.29
C LYS A 553 3.73 -63.87 1.27
N GLN A 554 2.98 -64.24 0.23
CA GLN A 554 2.44 -63.30 -0.76
C GLN A 554 1.48 -62.28 -0.12
N MET A 555 0.63 -62.72 0.82
CA MET A 555 -0.25 -61.82 1.57
C MET A 555 0.51 -60.90 2.53
N SER A 556 1.61 -61.35 3.12
CA SER A 556 2.48 -60.49 3.95
C SER A 556 3.13 -59.40 3.09
N SER A 557 3.76 -59.76 1.98
CA SER A 557 4.44 -58.77 1.13
C SER A 557 3.46 -57.77 0.49
N LEU A 558 2.24 -58.19 0.18
CA LEU A 558 1.16 -57.28 -0.23
C LEU A 558 0.74 -56.34 0.91
N LYS A 559 0.61 -56.82 2.15
CA LYS A 559 0.34 -55.97 3.33
C LYS A 559 1.46 -54.96 3.58
N ASP A 560 2.72 -55.35 3.42
CA ASP A 560 3.86 -54.46 3.57
C ASP A 560 3.90 -53.39 2.47
N ARG A 561 3.59 -53.77 1.23
CA ARG A 561 3.43 -52.81 0.12
C ARG A 561 2.27 -51.85 0.34
N VAL A 562 1.12 -52.32 0.86
CA VAL A 562 -0.01 -51.46 1.22
C VAL A 562 0.37 -50.49 2.34
N ARG A 563 1.10 -50.95 3.38
CA ARG A 563 1.62 -50.07 4.44
C ARG A 563 2.56 -48.99 3.90
N SER A 564 3.48 -49.35 3.00
CA SER A 564 4.36 -48.37 2.33
C SER A 564 3.56 -47.33 1.53
N LEU A 565 2.57 -47.78 0.75
CA LEU A 565 1.71 -46.87 -0.03
C LEU A 565 0.84 -45.98 0.88
N GLN A 566 0.38 -46.49 2.02
CA GLN A 566 -0.32 -45.69 3.03
C GLN A 566 0.58 -44.62 3.66
N THR A 567 1.84 -44.95 3.98
CA THR A 567 2.80 -43.95 4.46
C THR A 567 3.09 -42.90 3.39
N ASP A 568 3.29 -43.30 2.13
CA ASP A 568 3.49 -42.38 1.02
C ASP A 568 2.28 -41.47 0.81
N THR A 569 1.06 -42.02 0.94
CA THR A 569 -0.20 -41.25 0.84
C THR A 569 -0.31 -40.23 1.98
N SER A 570 -0.04 -40.63 3.24
CA SER A 570 -0.04 -39.68 4.37
C SER A 570 1.02 -38.57 4.24
N ASN A 571 2.15 -38.88 3.61
CA ASN A 571 3.20 -37.91 3.30
C ASN A 571 2.75 -36.95 2.19
N THR A 572 2.04 -37.44 1.15
CA THR A 572 1.44 -36.56 0.13
C THR A 572 0.32 -35.71 0.69
N ASP A 573 -0.54 -36.24 1.56
CA ASP A 573 -1.61 -35.48 2.22
C ASP A 573 -1.01 -34.34 3.07
N THR A 574 0.01 -34.64 3.88
CA THR A 574 0.75 -33.63 4.67
C THR A 574 1.39 -32.56 3.76
N ALA A 575 1.93 -32.95 2.61
CA ALA A 575 2.49 -32.02 1.64
C ALA A 575 1.41 -31.17 0.95
N LEU A 576 0.23 -31.73 0.68
CA LEU A 576 -0.92 -31.01 0.14
C LEU A 576 -1.43 -29.98 1.15
N THR A 577 -1.63 -30.35 2.42
CA THR A 577 -2.02 -29.40 3.48
C THR A 577 -1.00 -28.26 3.61
N THR A 578 0.30 -28.56 3.55
CA THR A 578 1.36 -27.53 3.57
C THR A 578 1.28 -26.59 2.35
N LEU A 579 0.89 -27.09 1.17
CA LEU A 579 0.68 -26.28 -0.03
C LEU A 579 -0.61 -25.46 0.03
N GLU A 580 -1.68 -26.01 0.59
CA GLU A 580 -2.95 -25.31 0.84
C GLU A 580 -2.77 -24.15 1.82
N GLU A 581 -2.05 -24.37 2.93
CA GLU A 581 -1.69 -23.30 3.88
C GLU A 581 -0.84 -22.20 3.22
N ALA A 582 0.16 -22.59 2.43
CA ALA A 582 1.00 -21.64 1.70
C ALA A 582 0.22 -20.85 0.64
N LEU A 583 -0.77 -21.47 0.00
CA LEU A 583 -1.65 -20.83 -0.99
C LEU A 583 -2.62 -19.86 -0.29
N ALA A 584 -3.24 -20.26 0.81
CA ALA A 584 -4.10 -19.41 1.63
C ALA A 584 -3.32 -18.19 2.19
N GLU A 585 -2.05 -18.34 2.58
CA GLU A 585 -1.23 -17.19 2.98
C GLU A 585 -0.87 -16.28 1.78
N LYS A 586 -0.65 -16.84 0.59
CA LYS A 586 -0.50 -16.03 -0.64
C LYS A 586 -1.77 -15.25 -0.96
N GLU A 587 -2.95 -15.84 -0.78
CA GLU A 587 -4.23 -15.13 -0.93
C GLU A 587 -4.37 -13.99 0.09
N ARG A 588 -4.03 -14.21 1.37
CA ARG A 588 -4.01 -13.13 2.38
C ARG A 588 -3.01 -12.01 2.07
N ILE A 589 -1.88 -12.32 1.44
CA ILE A 589 -0.91 -11.30 0.99
C ILE A 589 -1.48 -10.52 -0.20
N ILE A 590 -2.11 -11.22 -1.16
CA ILE A 590 -2.78 -10.59 -2.31
C ILE A 590 -3.89 -9.65 -1.83
N GLU A 591 -4.71 -10.05 -0.85
CA GLU A 591 -5.79 -9.20 -0.35
C GLU A 591 -5.26 -7.95 0.35
N ARG A 592 -4.24 -8.07 1.22
CA ARG A 592 -3.53 -6.92 1.81
C ARG A 592 -2.97 -5.97 0.75
N LEU A 593 -2.45 -6.48 -0.37
CA LEU A 593 -1.93 -5.67 -1.47
C LEU A 593 -3.04 -5.00 -2.30
N LYS A 594 -4.23 -5.62 -2.41
CA LYS A 594 -5.42 -4.96 -2.98
C LYS A 594 -5.90 -3.85 -2.06
N GLU A 595 -6.11 -4.14 -0.77
CA GLU A 595 -6.53 -3.14 0.23
C GLU A 595 -5.57 -1.96 0.30
N GLN A 596 -4.26 -2.21 0.18
CA GLN A 596 -3.27 -1.15 0.09
C GLN A 596 -3.40 -0.33 -1.18
N ARG A 597 -3.49 -0.95 -2.37
CA ARG A 597 -3.75 -0.21 -3.61
C ARG A 597 -5.04 0.61 -3.53
N ASP A 598 -6.11 0.05 -3.00
CA ASP A 598 -7.40 0.73 -2.85
C ASP A 598 -7.33 1.87 -1.82
N ARG A 599 -6.44 1.80 -0.82
CA ARG A 599 -6.15 2.94 0.08
C ARG A 599 -5.34 4.00 -0.64
N ASP A 600 -4.23 3.63 -1.28
CA ASP A 600 -3.38 4.54 -2.05
C ASP A 600 -4.18 5.26 -3.17
N ASP A 601 -5.12 4.57 -3.81
CA ASP A 601 -5.98 5.14 -4.85
C ASP A 601 -7.09 6.04 -4.27
N ARG A 602 -7.63 5.73 -3.08
CA ARG A 602 -8.52 6.66 -2.34
C ARG A 602 -7.77 7.93 -1.95
N GLU A 603 -6.59 7.81 -1.34
CA GLU A 603 -5.73 8.95 -0.96
C GLU A 603 -5.42 9.83 -2.18
N LYS A 604 -5.02 9.24 -3.33
CA LYS A 604 -4.85 9.99 -4.59
C LYS A 604 -6.13 10.70 -5.04
N THR A 605 -7.31 10.08 -4.92
CA THR A 605 -8.57 10.75 -5.28
C THR A 605 -8.89 11.90 -4.33
N GLU A 606 -8.64 11.76 -3.03
CA GLU A 606 -8.82 12.82 -2.03
C GLU A 606 -7.85 13.99 -2.26
N ASP A 607 -6.58 13.71 -2.59
CA ASP A 607 -5.59 14.71 -3.00
C ASP A 607 -6.02 15.44 -4.28
N ILE A 608 -6.49 14.71 -5.30
CA ILE A 608 -7.02 15.32 -6.54
C ILE A 608 -8.23 16.20 -6.24
N GLU A 609 -9.14 15.77 -5.36
CA GLU A 609 -10.28 16.58 -4.94
C GLU A 609 -9.87 17.81 -4.13
N SER A 610 -8.87 17.70 -3.25
CA SER A 610 -8.31 18.80 -2.47
C SER A 610 -7.69 19.85 -3.40
N ASN A 611 -6.78 19.43 -4.29
CA ASN A 611 -6.18 20.29 -5.31
C ASN A 611 -7.25 20.93 -6.22
N LYS A 612 -8.34 20.21 -6.54
CA LYS A 612 -9.46 20.73 -7.33
C LYS A 612 -10.31 21.76 -6.57
N LYS A 613 -10.42 21.65 -5.24
CA LYS A 613 -11.04 22.66 -4.36
C LYS A 613 -10.15 23.90 -4.27
N GLU A 614 -8.85 23.74 -4.00
CA GLU A 614 -7.88 24.85 -4.00
C GLU A 614 -7.84 25.59 -5.34
N LEU A 615 -7.83 24.88 -6.48
CA LEU A 615 -7.90 25.50 -7.80
C LEU A 615 -9.22 26.23 -8.09
N LYS A 616 -10.34 25.83 -7.46
CA LYS A 616 -11.59 26.62 -7.51
C LYS A 616 -11.46 27.89 -6.69
N GLU A 617 -11.02 27.80 -5.44
CA GLU A 617 -10.82 28.98 -4.59
C GLU A 617 -9.84 29.99 -5.20
N LEU A 618 -8.76 29.52 -5.83
CA LEU A 618 -7.80 30.39 -6.51
C LEU A 618 -8.41 31.05 -7.75
N ARG A 619 -9.28 30.37 -8.50
CA ARG A 619 -10.05 30.97 -9.61
C ARG A 619 -11.07 31.99 -9.13
N GLU A 620 -11.76 31.71 -8.03
CA GLU A 620 -12.71 32.64 -7.40
C GLU A 620 -11.98 33.89 -6.87
N LYS A 621 -10.84 33.72 -6.20
CA LYS A 621 -9.95 34.83 -5.78
C LYS A 621 -9.43 35.64 -6.98
N LEU A 622 -9.02 34.99 -8.07
CA LEU A 622 -8.63 35.68 -9.31
C LEU A 622 -9.81 36.46 -9.93
N SER A 623 -11.01 35.88 -9.96
CA SER A 623 -12.21 36.55 -10.47
C SER A 623 -12.61 37.76 -9.62
N LEU A 624 -12.48 37.67 -8.29
CA LEU A 624 -12.71 38.79 -7.38
C LEU A 624 -11.67 39.90 -7.60
N LEU A 625 -10.38 39.56 -7.63
CA LEU A 625 -9.31 40.52 -7.90
C LEU A 625 -9.42 41.18 -9.29
N GLN A 626 -9.92 40.45 -10.29
CA GLN A 626 -10.19 41.00 -11.62
C GLN A 626 -11.39 41.98 -11.60
N GLY A 627 -12.41 41.70 -10.77
CA GLY A 627 -13.50 42.63 -10.48
C GLY A 627 -12.98 43.90 -9.81
N ASP A 628 -12.28 43.76 -8.68
CA ASP A 628 -11.65 44.87 -7.93
C ASP A 628 -10.72 45.72 -8.82
N LEU A 629 -10.01 45.10 -9.75
CA LEU A 629 -9.14 45.80 -10.71
C LEU A 629 -9.96 46.60 -11.72
N SER A 630 -11.03 46.03 -12.29
CA SER A 630 -11.94 46.74 -13.21
C SER A 630 -12.68 47.89 -12.50
N ASP A 631 -13.07 47.69 -11.24
CA ASP A 631 -13.65 48.74 -10.41
C ASP A 631 -12.63 49.86 -10.12
N ARG A 632 -11.35 49.53 -9.91
CA ARG A 632 -10.30 50.57 -9.82
C ARG A 632 -10.02 51.26 -11.13
N GLU A 633 -10.07 50.55 -12.27
CA GLU A 633 -9.89 51.14 -13.60
C GLU A 633 -11.00 52.14 -13.92
N THR A 634 -12.27 51.82 -13.62
CA THR A 634 -13.40 52.74 -13.78
C THR A 634 -13.29 53.96 -12.86
N ASN A 635 -13.02 53.77 -11.57
CA ASN A 635 -12.76 54.89 -10.64
C ASN A 635 -11.58 55.79 -11.10
N LEU A 636 -10.55 55.21 -11.72
CA LEU A 636 -9.41 55.96 -12.27
C LEU A 636 -9.81 56.76 -13.51
N LEU A 637 -10.67 56.22 -14.38
CA LEU A 637 -11.25 56.95 -15.50
C LEU A 637 -12.09 58.14 -15.03
N ASP A 638 -12.97 57.95 -14.04
CA ASP A 638 -13.79 59.00 -13.45
C ASP A 638 -12.93 60.11 -12.82
N LEU A 639 -11.89 59.74 -12.07
CA LEU A 639 -10.91 60.69 -11.52
C LEU A 639 -10.15 61.44 -12.62
N LYS A 640 -9.81 60.77 -13.73
CA LYS A 640 -9.16 61.39 -14.89
C LYS A 640 -10.09 62.34 -15.63
N GLU A 641 -11.38 62.04 -15.72
CA GLU A 641 -12.39 62.95 -16.28
C GLU A 641 -12.59 64.17 -15.36
N HIS A 642 -12.71 63.96 -14.03
CA HIS A 642 -12.76 65.04 -13.05
C HIS A 642 -11.52 65.95 -13.12
N ALA A 643 -10.31 65.39 -13.20
CA ALA A 643 -9.08 66.14 -13.37
C ALA A 643 -9.06 66.91 -14.69
N SER A 644 -9.49 66.29 -15.80
CA SER A 644 -9.57 66.95 -17.11
C SER A 644 -10.59 68.10 -17.10
N SER A 645 -11.72 67.91 -16.43
CA SER A 645 -12.75 68.93 -16.22
C SER A 645 -12.20 70.10 -15.39
N LEU A 646 -11.52 69.82 -14.27
CA LEU A 646 -10.83 70.81 -13.44
C LEU A 646 -9.79 71.62 -14.22
N VAL A 647 -8.95 70.97 -15.02
CA VAL A 647 -7.97 71.62 -15.91
C VAL A 647 -8.67 72.49 -16.94
N SER A 648 -9.76 72.02 -17.58
CA SER A 648 -10.54 72.83 -18.52
C SER A 648 -11.18 74.06 -17.85
N SER A 649 -11.60 73.93 -16.59
CA SER A 649 -12.12 75.02 -15.76
C SER A 649 -11.00 76.02 -15.41
N GLY A 650 -9.80 75.52 -15.09
CA GLY A 650 -8.60 76.32 -14.88
C GLY A 650 -8.27 77.16 -16.09
N LEU A 651 -8.16 76.56 -17.27
CA LEU A 651 -7.90 77.27 -18.53
C LEU A 651 -8.99 78.33 -18.87
N LYS A 652 -10.26 78.07 -18.54
CA LYS A 652 -11.35 79.05 -18.67
C LYS A 652 -11.23 80.21 -17.66
N LYS A 653 -10.74 79.95 -16.45
CA LYS A 653 -10.47 80.99 -15.45
C LYS A 653 -9.24 81.81 -15.84
N ASP A 654 -8.16 81.18 -16.28
CA ASP A 654 -6.92 81.82 -16.73
C ASP A 654 -7.13 82.71 -17.96
N SER A 655 -7.90 82.26 -18.95
CA SER A 655 -8.24 83.09 -20.12
C SER A 655 -9.10 84.30 -19.73
N LYS A 656 -10.05 84.13 -18.80
CA LYS A 656 -10.83 85.24 -18.25
C LYS A 656 -9.98 86.19 -17.40
N LEU A 657 -9.02 85.66 -16.64
CA LEU A 657 -8.08 86.44 -15.83
C LEU A 657 -7.16 87.27 -16.73
N LYS A 658 -6.55 86.69 -17.76
CA LYS A 658 -5.77 87.43 -18.77
C LYS A 658 -6.58 88.52 -19.46
N SER A 659 -7.86 88.26 -19.78
CA SER A 659 -8.75 89.27 -20.34
C SER A 659 -9.02 90.43 -19.37
N LEU A 660 -9.17 90.15 -18.07
CA LEU A 660 -9.32 91.18 -17.04
C LEU A 660 -8.01 91.94 -16.79
N GLU A 661 -6.85 91.27 -16.83
CA GLU A 661 -5.53 91.90 -16.74
C GLU A 661 -5.30 92.88 -17.91
N MET A 662 -5.60 92.46 -19.15
CA MET A 662 -5.53 93.35 -20.32
C MET A 662 -6.45 94.56 -20.19
N SER A 663 -7.68 94.37 -19.69
CA SER A 663 -8.63 95.46 -19.46
C SER A 663 -8.18 96.40 -18.33
N LEU A 664 -7.57 95.85 -17.27
CA LEU A 664 -7.01 96.61 -16.17
C LEU A 664 -5.78 97.42 -16.62
N GLU A 665 -4.91 96.86 -17.46
CA GLU A 665 -3.77 97.59 -18.02
C GLU A 665 -4.23 98.71 -18.95
N GLN A 666 -5.23 98.45 -19.81
CA GLN A 666 -5.88 99.49 -20.61
C GLN A 666 -6.45 100.62 -19.72
N ARG A 667 -7.07 100.28 -18.59
CA ARG A 667 -7.55 101.27 -17.61
C ARG A 667 -6.43 102.04 -16.93
N LYS A 668 -5.26 101.44 -16.66
CA LYS A 668 -4.07 102.16 -16.18
C LYS A 668 -3.55 103.14 -17.24
N ASP A 669 -3.48 102.72 -18.50
CA ASP A 669 -3.07 103.60 -19.61
C ASP A 669 -4.02 104.79 -19.79
N GLU A 670 -5.34 104.56 -19.67
CA GLU A 670 -6.34 105.63 -19.61
C GLU A 670 -6.10 106.55 -18.40
N PHE A 671 -5.89 106.01 -17.21
CA PHE A 671 -5.59 106.79 -16.01
C PHE A 671 -4.33 107.65 -16.16
N ILE A 672 -3.23 107.09 -16.68
CA ILE A 672 -1.97 107.82 -16.94
C ILE A 672 -2.18 108.94 -17.97
N LYS A 673 -3.04 108.75 -18.98
CA LYS A 673 -3.42 109.81 -19.93
C LYS A 673 -4.20 110.93 -19.23
N MET A 674 -5.18 110.60 -18.39
CA MET A 674 -5.94 111.59 -17.61
C MET A 674 -5.06 112.33 -16.61
N GLU A 675 -4.13 111.65 -15.93
CA GLU A 675 -3.17 112.26 -15.01
C GLU A 675 -2.23 113.25 -15.73
N LYS A 676 -1.77 112.90 -16.94
CA LYS A 676 -0.99 113.81 -17.80
C LYS A 676 -1.80 115.03 -18.25
N GLN A 677 -3.10 114.87 -18.53
CA GLN A 677 -3.99 116.00 -18.85
C GLN A 677 -4.19 116.91 -17.62
N LEU A 678 -4.42 116.32 -16.44
CA LEU A 678 -4.57 117.05 -15.18
C LEU A 678 -3.31 117.86 -14.84
N LYS A 679 -2.12 117.25 -14.94
CA LYS A 679 -0.83 117.95 -14.74
C LYS A 679 -0.63 119.11 -15.72
N LYS A 680 -1.05 118.98 -16.99
CA LYS A 680 -1.01 120.09 -17.95
C LYS A 680 -1.96 121.23 -17.57
N ALA A 681 -3.19 120.91 -17.18
CA ALA A 681 -4.16 121.91 -16.74
C ALA A 681 -3.69 122.64 -15.46
N GLN A 682 -3.11 121.91 -14.52
CA GLN A 682 -2.56 122.47 -13.28
C GLN A 682 -1.38 123.41 -13.55
N ASN A 683 -0.45 123.04 -14.45
CA ASN A 683 0.66 123.91 -14.84
C ASN A 683 0.16 125.19 -15.54
N ALA A 684 -0.78 125.09 -16.47
CA ALA A 684 -1.36 126.25 -17.15
C ALA A 684 -2.08 127.21 -16.17
N MET A 685 -2.70 126.67 -15.11
CA MET A 685 -3.32 127.47 -14.06
C MET A 685 -2.28 128.20 -13.20
N LEU A 686 -1.14 127.56 -12.88
CA LEU A 686 -0.03 128.19 -12.17
C LEU A 686 0.64 129.30 -13.00
N GLU A 687 0.83 129.09 -14.31
CA GLU A 687 1.33 130.12 -15.22
C GLU A 687 0.36 131.31 -15.34
N ALA A 688 -0.95 131.06 -15.34
CA ALA A 688 -1.95 132.13 -15.31
C ALA A 688 -1.90 132.93 -14.00
N GLN A 689 -1.74 132.26 -12.84
CA GLN A 689 -1.60 132.91 -11.54
C GLN A 689 -0.34 133.78 -11.45
N ALA A 690 0.80 133.26 -11.92
CA ALA A 690 2.05 134.04 -11.96
C ALA A 690 1.93 135.29 -12.85
N ASN A 691 1.22 135.19 -14.00
CA ASN A 691 0.97 136.35 -14.86
C ASN A 691 0.02 137.38 -14.21
N THR A 692 -0.97 136.96 -13.41
CA THR A 692 -1.80 137.91 -12.64
C THR A 692 -1.01 138.61 -11.53
N GLU A 693 -0.18 137.88 -10.77
CA GLU A 693 0.68 138.49 -9.74
C GLU A 693 1.68 139.49 -10.33
N LEU A 694 2.25 139.19 -11.50
CA LEU A 694 3.12 140.12 -12.23
C LEU A 694 2.37 141.38 -12.71
N SER A 695 1.15 141.25 -13.23
CA SER A 695 0.29 142.40 -13.58
C SER A 695 -0.03 143.28 -12.38
N GLU A 696 -0.45 142.68 -11.26
CA GLU A 696 -0.72 143.42 -10.02
C GLU A 696 0.53 144.14 -9.51
N ARG A 697 1.70 143.49 -9.59
CA ARG A 697 2.98 144.11 -9.21
C ARG A 697 3.32 145.32 -10.08
N ILE A 698 3.08 145.25 -11.39
CA ILE A 698 3.27 146.38 -12.32
C ILE A 698 2.36 147.55 -11.93
N VAL A 699 1.06 147.30 -11.70
CA VAL A 699 0.10 148.35 -11.30
C VAL A 699 0.50 149.01 -9.97
N THR A 700 1.01 148.25 -8.99
CA THR A 700 1.51 148.84 -7.74
C THR A 700 2.72 149.75 -7.95
N LEU A 701 3.66 149.36 -8.81
CA LEU A 701 4.85 150.17 -9.13
C LEU A 701 4.49 151.44 -9.91
N GLU A 702 3.51 151.37 -10.82
CA GLU A 702 2.99 152.55 -11.53
C GLU A 702 2.36 153.57 -10.56
N GLN A 703 1.64 153.10 -9.53
CA GLN A 703 1.07 153.96 -8.48
C GLN A 703 2.12 154.58 -7.54
N GLU A 704 3.25 153.90 -7.30
CA GLU A 704 4.37 154.46 -6.55
C GLU A 704 5.08 155.56 -7.35
N VAL A 705 5.26 155.36 -8.67
CA VAL A 705 5.87 156.36 -9.57
C VAL A 705 5.02 157.63 -9.69
N THR A 706 3.68 157.52 -9.75
CA THR A 706 2.82 158.72 -9.78
C THR A 706 2.87 159.50 -8.46
N ARG A 707 2.87 158.83 -7.30
CA ARG A 707 3.06 159.48 -5.99
C ARG A 707 4.39 160.24 -5.91
N HIS A 708 5.50 159.61 -6.31
CA HIS A 708 6.80 160.27 -6.30
C HIS A 708 6.84 161.51 -7.22
N ARG A 709 6.09 161.50 -8.32
CA ARG A 709 5.97 162.66 -9.23
C ARG A 709 5.16 163.80 -8.60
N GLU A 710 4.08 163.50 -7.89
CA GLU A 710 3.28 164.50 -7.16
C GLU A 710 4.04 165.10 -5.98
N ASP A 711 4.76 164.28 -5.20
CA ASP A 711 5.53 164.74 -4.05
C ASP A 711 6.74 165.59 -4.46
N SER A 712 7.36 165.28 -5.61
CA SER A 712 8.36 166.17 -6.24
C SER A 712 7.76 167.53 -6.61
N GLY A 713 6.51 167.58 -7.10
CA GLY A 713 5.81 168.83 -7.42
C GLY A 713 5.51 169.68 -6.18
N LYS A 714 5.10 169.05 -5.08
CA LYS A 714 4.86 169.71 -3.79
C LYS A 714 6.16 170.26 -3.19
N ALA A 715 7.26 169.49 -3.28
CA ALA A 715 8.58 169.92 -2.83
C ALA A 715 9.09 171.15 -3.60
N GLN A 716 8.86 171.23 -4.91
CA GLN A 716 9.26 172.38 -5.73
C GLN A 716 8.55 173.68 -5.31
N VAL A 717 7.25 173.62 -5.01
CA VAL A 717 6.48 174.79 -4.53
C VAL A 717 6.93 175.23 -3.13
N GLU A 718 7.28 174.29 -2.25
CA GLU A 718 7.79 174.63 -0.92
C GLU A 718 9.22 175.21 -0.99
N VAL A 719 10.05 174.83 -1.96
CA VAL A 719 11.37 175.46 -2.20
C VAL A 719 11.22 176.95 -2.56
N ASP A 720 10.32 177.29 -3.49
CA ASP A 720 10.10 178.69 -3.89
C ASP A 720 9.55 179.53 -2.72
N ARG A 721 8.71 178.94 -1.87
CA ARG A 721 8.19 179.57 -0.64
C ARG A 721 9.25 179.74 0.44
N LEU A 722 10.16 178.76 0.60
CA LEU A 722 11.26 178.82 1.56
C LEU A 722 12.34 179.86 1.17
N LEU A 723 12.48 180.18 -0.11
CA LEU A 723 13.39 181.25 -0.56
C LEU A 723 12.94 182.65 -0.14
N GLU A 724 11.62 182.90 -0.09
CA GLU A 724 11.08 184.16 0.44
C GLU A 724 11.26 184.23 1.96
N ILE A 725 10.92 183.14 2.67
CA ILE A 725 11.05 183.02 4.14
C ILE A 725 12.52 183.10 4.59
N LEU A 726 13.49 182.62 3.80
CA LEU A 726 14.91 182.76 4.10
C LEU A 726 15.38 184.22 4.16
N ARG A 727 14.77 185.11 3.36
CA ARG A 727 15.06 186.55 3.36
C ARG A 727 14.57 187.25 4.63
N GLU A 728 13.51 186.75 5.22
CA GLU A 728 12.96 187.23 6.50
C GLU A 728 13.69 186.59 7.70
N MET A 729 13.99 185.29 7.62
CA MET A 729 14.68 184.54 8.67
C MET A 729 16.16 184.91 8.83
N GLU A 730 16.86 185.40 7.80
CA GLU A 730 18.24 185.89 7.97
C GLU A 730 18.30 187.13 8.88
N ASN A 731 17.23 187.93 8.91
CA ASN A 731 17.10 189.04 9.86
C ASN A 731 16.77 188.56 11.29
N GLU A 732 15.88 187.57 11.46
CA GLU A 732 15.54 187.03 12.79
C GLU A 732 16.60 186.10 13.40
N LYS A 733 17.43 185.43 12.58
CA LYS A 733 18.44 184.47 13.06
C LYS A 733 19.46 185.14 13.98
N ASN A 734 19.88 186.36 13.67
CA ASN A 734 20.83 187.15 14.48
C ASN A 734 20.36 187.36 15.93
N ASP A 735 19.04 187.30 16.19
CA ASP A 735 18.48 187.46 17.53
C ASP A 735 18.25 186.14 18.27
N LYS A 736 18.14 185.00 17.55
CA LYS A 736 17.79 183.69 18.14
C LYS A 736 18.98 182.77 18.44
N ASP A 737 20.12 182.93 17.75
CA ASP A 737 21.35 182.15 18.00
C ASP A 737 21.93 182.33 19.43
N LYS A 738 21.44 183.31 20.21
CA LYS A 738 21.81 183.52 21.62
C LYS A 738 21.11 182.61 22.62
N LYS A 739 20.09 181.82 22.24
CA LYS A 739 19.12 181.30 23.23
C LYS A 739 19.04 179.79 23.46
N ILE A 740 19.38 178.90 22.52
CA ILE A 740 19.10 177.46 22.67
C ILE A 740 20.30 176.55 22.29
N ASN A 741 21.41 176.74 23.01
CA ASN A 741 22.41 175.67 23.25
C ASN A 741 21.98 174.74 24.40
N GLU A 742 20.77 174.92 24.93
CA GLU A 742 20.40 174.47 26.29
C GLU A 742 19.44 173.26 26.32
N LEU A 743 18.97 172.82 25.15
CA LEU A 743 18.12 171.63 24.99
C LEU A 743 18.85 170.49 24.24
N GLU A 744 20.16 170.43 24.47
CA GLU A 744 20.95 169.22 24.23
C GLU A 744 20.40 168.02 25.05
N LYS A 745 20.32 166.86 24.38
CA LYS A 745 20.90 165.61 24.91
C LYS A 745 20.25 164.97 26.15
N GLN A 746 18.95 164.63 26.07
CA GLN A 746 18.30 163.53 26.80
C GLN A 746 16.99 163.17 26.04
N VAL A 747 16.61 161.92 25.75
CA VAL A 747 17.11 160.60 26.18
C VAL A 747 17.16 159.65 24.97
N LYS A 748 18.37 159.31 24.54
CA LYS A 748 18.66 158.07 23.79
C LYS A 748 18.79 156.92 24.80
N ASP A 749 18.74 155.67 24.31
CA ASP A 749 19.01 154.40 25.03
C ASP A 749 17.86 153.86 25.90
N GLN A 750 17.57 152.54 26.01
CA GLN A 750 18.11 151.26 25.50
C GLN A 750 17.03 150.15 25.74
N THR A 751 16.98 148.91 25.21
CA THR A 751 17.49 148.24 23.99
C THR A 751 16.73 146.90 23.83
N LYS A 752 16.05 146.62 22.70
CA LYS A 752 16.45 145.66 21.63
C LYS A 752 16.95 144.24 22.03
N THR A 753 16.20 143.20 21.58
CA THR A 753 16.66 141.96 20.88
C THR A 753 17.39 140.81 21.63
N VAL A 754 17.44 139.52 21.22
CA VAL A 754 16.58 138.54 20.46
C VAL A 754 17.33 137.17 20.37
N ALA A 755 16.61 136.05 20.11
CA ALA A 755 17.08 134.77 19.46
C ALA A 755 17.99 133.67 20.14
N HIS A 756 17.39 132.46 20.25
CA HIS A 756 17.77 131.16 19.63
C HIS A 756 18.85 130.14 20.15
N LEU A 757 18.31 128.92 20.45
CA LEU A 757 18.65 127.56 19.93
C LEU A 757 19.78 126.63 20.49
N LYS A 758 19.32 125.40 20.86
CA LYS A 758 19.94 124.03 20.83
C LYS A 758 21.04 123.62 21.85
N HIS A 759 20.77 122.53 22.61
CA HIS A 759 21.40 121.17 22.49
C HIS A 759 21.49 120.37 23.83
N LYS A 760 21.30 119.03 23.77
CA LYS A 760 22.07 117.89 24.40
C LYS A 760 21.21 116.76 25.04
N GLU A 761 21.72 115.51 24.97
CA GLU A 761 21.41 114.29 25.78
C GLU A 761 20.00 113.63 25.66
N GLN A 762 19.78 112.31 25.85
CA GLN A 762 20.68 111.13 25.90
C GLN A 762 19.94 109.81 25.52
N VAL A 763 20.72 108.85 25.06
CA VAL A 763 20.44 107.49 24.55
C VAL A 763 19.90 106.46 25.60
N GLU A 764 18.87 105.70 25.19
CA GLU A 764 18.55 104.26 25.46
C GLU A 764 17.57 103.72 26.54
N LYS A 765 16.99 102.56 26.15
CA LYS A 765 16.16 101.52 26.80
C LYS A 765 14.76 101.93 27.28
N SER A 766 13.63 101.45 26.72
CA SER A 766 13.18 100.13 26.18
C SER A 766 12.34 99.31 27.17
N LYS A 767 11.06 99.11 26.78
CA LYS A 767 10.05 98.15 27.28
C LYS A 767 9.92 97.95 28.80
N ASN A 768 8.92 98.61 29.38
CA ASN A 768 8.10 97.99 30.44
C ASN A 768 6.67 98.60 30.51
N ALA A 769 5.73 97.87 31.13
CA ALA A 769 4.34 98.26 31.48
C ALA A 769 3.13 97.67 30.70
N GLN A 770 3.23 96.46 30.14
CA GLN A 770 2.05 95.61 29.83
C GLN A 770 2.27 94.14 30.23
N LEU A 771 2.82 93.89 31.42
CA LEU A 771 3.32 92.57 31.84
C LEU A 771 2.83 92.12 33.23
N VAL A 772 1.57 92.41 33.56
CA VAL A 772 0.96 92.04 34.87
C VAL A 772 -0.34 91.23 34.74
N GLN A 773 -0.98 91.14 33.56
CA GLN A 773 -2.21 90.35 33.36
C GLN A 773 -2.00 88.94 32.75
N GLU A 774 -0.81 88.58 32.27
CA GLU A 774 -0.58 87.28 31.59
C GLU A 774 -0.04 86.15 32.51
N VAL A 775 -0.02 86.36 33.83
CA VAL A 775 0.50 85.39 34.81
C VAL A 775 -0.59 84.46 35.35
N ARG A 776 -1.82 84.95 35.58
CA ARG A 776 -2.93 84.20 36.21
C ARG A 776 -3.68 83.21 35.29
N LYS A 777 -3.10 82.85 34.13
CA LYS A 777 -3.64 81.81 33.22
C LYS A 777 -2.61 80.73 32.85
N ARG A 778 -1.45 80.70 33.52
CA ARG A 778 -0.40 79.69 33.30
C ARG A 778 -0.22 78.67 34.43
N GLU A 779 -0.89 78.82 35.59
CA GLU A 779 -0.79 77.83 36.69
C GLU A 779 -1.60 76.55 36.42
N ASP A 780 -2.84 76.63 35.93
CA ASP A 780 -3.70 75.45 35.76
C ASP A 780 -3.15 74.43 34.73
N ASN A 781 -2.48 74.92 33.68
CA ASN A 781 -1.84 74.07 32.64
C ASN A 781 -0.63 73.27 33.14
N LEU A 782 0.02 73.69 34.25
CA LEU A 782 1.21 73.01 34.76
C LEU A 782 0.86 71.72 35.52
N ASN A 783 -0.30 71.66 36.16
CA ASN A 783 -0.73 70.49 36.93
C ASN A 783 -1.24 69.36 36.01
N GLU A 784 -1.99 69.71 34.97
CA GLU A 784 -2.47 68.76 33.94
C GLU A 784 -1.30 68.22 33.09
N SER A 785 -0.34 69.08 32.71
CA SER A 785 0.88 68.64 32.03
C SER A 785 1.76 67.73 32.91
N SER A 786 1.88 68.01 34.21
CA SER A 786 2.62 67.15 35.15
C SER A 786 1.96 65.79 35.33
N GLN A 787 0.63 65.73 35.38
CA GLN A 787 -0.11 64.48 35.50
C GLN A 787 0.01 63.64 34.22
N HIS A 788 -0.18 64.25 33.05
CA HIS A 788 0.00 63.57 31.75
C HIS A 788 1.42 62.99 31.58
N VAL A 789 2.46 63.69 32.06
CA VAL A 789 3.84 63.17 32.06
C VAL A 789 4.02 61.97 33.00
N LYS A 790 3.39 61.97 34.19
CA LYS A 790 3.43 60.82 35.12
C LYS A 790 2.70 59.60 34.57
N ASP A 791 1.53 59.81 33.97
CA ASP A 791 0.74 58.72 33.39
C ASP A 791 1.44 58.16 32.14
N SER A 792 2.08 59.00 31.33
CA SER A 792 2.97 58.58 30.23
C SER A 792 4.24 57.86 30.71
N LEU A 793 4.75 58.18 31.90
CA LEU A 793 5.88 57.47 32.50
C LEU A 793 5.46 56.06 32.95
N ARG A 794 4.32 55.94 33.65
CA ARG A 794 3.76 54.64 34.06
C ARG A 794 3.47 53.72 32.88
N GLN A 795 2.82 54.22 31.84
CA GLN A 795 2.59 53.44 30.61
C GLN A 795 3.90 52.98 29.95
N LYS A 796 5.00 53.71 30.11
CA LYS A 796 6.32 53.27 29.63
C LYS A 796 6.97 52.25 30.56
N GLU A 797 6.80 52.38 31.87
CA GLU A 797 7.28 51.42 32.87
C GLU A 797 6.55 50.07 32.70
N GLU A 798 5.21 50.08 32.65
CA GLU A 798 4.36 48.92 32.34
C GLU A 798 4.77 48.27 31.01
N ARG A 799 5.01 49.09 29.96
CA ARG A 799 5.45 48.59 28.66
C ARG A 799 6.88 48.03 28.65
N ILE A 800 7.75 48.50 29.54
CA ILE A 800 9.10 47.94 29.71
C ILE A 800 8.99 46.58 30.41
N GLU A 801 8.16 46.47 31.46
CA GLU A 801 7.94 45.22 32.19
C GLU A 801 7.33 44.12 31.29
N GLU A 802 6.35 44.45 30.45
CA GLU A 802 5.82 43.56 29.39
C GLU A 802 6.92 43.08 28.41
N LEU A 803 7.82 43.98 27.99
CA LEU A 803 8.88 43.65 27.04
C LEU A 803 9.98 42.81 27.69
N GLU A 804 10.26 43.01 28.98
CA GLU A 804 11.18 42.15 29.73
C GLU A 804 10.58 40.76 29.98
N GLU A 805 9.27 40.66 30.25
CA GLU A 805 8.59 39.37 30.41
C GLU A 805 8.57 38.59 29.10
N ALA A 806 8.18 39.24 27.99
CA ALA A 806 8.26 38.64 26.65
C ALA A 806 9.70 38.24 26.26
N LEU A 807 10.72 38.97 26.73
CA LEU A 807 12.12 38.60 26.52
C LEU A 807 12.51 37.38 27.36
N ARG A 808 12.07 37.29 28.62
CA ARG A 808 12.27 36.11 29.48
C ARG A 808 11.64 34.87 28.88
N GLU A 809 10.38 34.96 28.41
CA GLU A 809 9.69 33.89 27.70
C GLU A 809 10.41 33.48 26.40
N SER A 810 10.82 34.46 25.58
CA SER A 810 11.55 34.20 24.33
C SER A 810 12.88 33.47 24.56
N VAL A 811 13.62 33.83 25.63
CA VAL A 811 14.85 33.13 26.02
C VAL A 811 14.56 31.71 26.53
N GLN A 812 13.52 31.53 27.34
CA GLN A 812 13.11 30.20 27.83
C GLN A 812 12.69 29.28 26.68
N ILE A 813 11.83 29.75 25.77
CA ILE A 813 11.38 29.01 24.58
C ILE A 813 12.58 28.64 23.69
N THR A 814 13.57 29.53 23.58
CA THR A 814 14.80 29.24 22.82
C THR A 814 15.63 28.13 23.48
N ALA A 815 15.83 28.19 24.80
CA ALA A 815 16.56 27.16 25.54
C ALA A 815 15.86 25.79 25.53
N GLU A 816 14.53 25.77 25.70
CA GLU A 816 13.72 24.55 25.60
C GLU A 816 13.81 23.94 24.19
N ARG A 817 13.76 24.78 23.15
CA ARG A 817 13.90 24.35 21.75
C ARG A 817 15.30 23.80 21.45
N GLU A 818 16.36 24.43 21.96
CA GLU A 818 17.73 23.94 21.82
C GLU A 818 17.93 22.60 22.52
N MET A 819 17.34 22.41 23.71
CA MET A 819 17.35 21.14 24.43
C MET A 819 16.63 20.03 23.65
N VAL A 820 15.45 20.33 23.07
CA VAL A 820 14.72 19.36 22.23
C VAL A 820 15.51 19.03 20.96
N LEU A 821 16.13 20.01 20.30
CA LEU A 821 16.98 19.77 19.13
C LEU A 821 18.19 18.88 19.47
N ALA A 822 18.86 19.11 20.60
CA ALA A 822 19.94 18.26 21.07
C ALA A 822 19.46 16.83 21.41
N GLN A 823 18.25 16.69 21.94
CA GLN A 823 17.63 15.38 22.20
C GLN A 823 17.27 14.65 20.89
N GLU A 824 16.72 15.35 19.89
CA GLU A 824 16.46 14.79 18.56
C GLU A 824 17.76 14.40 17.84
N GLU A 825 18.83 15.18 17.95
CA GLU A 825 20.14 14.87 17.38
C GLU A 825 20.80 13.65 18.06
N ALA A 826 20.67 13.53 19.38
CA ALA A 826 21.10 12.34 20.12
C ALA A 826 20.29 11.08 19.74
N ALA A 827 18.97 11.21 19.58
CA ALA A 827 18.12 10.11 19.12
C ALA A 827 18.46 9.69 17.68
N ARG A 828 18.66 10.67 16.80
CA ARG A 828 19.03 10.45 15.39
C ARG A 828 20.37 9.75 15.26
N THR A 829 21.41 10.24 15.94
CA THR A 829 22.74 9.60 15.92
C THR A 829 22.74 8.19 16.52
N HIS A 830 21.83 7.88 17.44
CA HIS A 830 21.61 6.51 17.89
C HIS A 830 20.98 5.63 16.79
N THR A 831 19.96 6.11 16.08
CA THR A 831 19.35 5.36 14.97
C THR A 831 20.29 5.19 13.77
N GLU A 832 21.14 6.17 13.47
CA GLU A 832 22.15 6.08 12.41
C GLU A 832 23.17 4.96 12.72
N LYS A 833 23.64 4.86 13.98
CA LYS A 833 24.51 3.75 14.42
C LYS A 833 23.84 2.38 14.34
N GLN A 834 22.58 2.27 14.76
CA GLN A 834 21.82 1.01 14.62
C GLN A 834 21.69 0.59 13.15
N MET A 835 21.52 1.55 12.24
CA MET A 835 21.46 1.27 10.80
C MET A 835 22.83 0.84 10.25
N GLU A 836 23.94 1.46 10.68
CA GLU A 836 25.30 1.03 10.32
C GLU A 836 25.59 -0.41 10.78
N GLU A 837 25.22 -0.76 12.02
CA GLU A 837 25.37 -2.12 12.56
C GLU A 837 24.56 -3.15 11.77
N LEU A 838 23.31 -2.82 11.41
CA LEU A 838 22.45 -3.68 10.59
C LEU A 838 22.98 -3.83 9.15
N LEU A 839 23.51 -2.78 8.54
CA LEU A 839 24.15 -2.84 7.22
C LEU A 839 25.42 -3.70 7.26
N ALA A 840 26.24 -3.58 8.31
CA ALA A 840 27.42 -4.42 8.51
C ALA A 840 27.05 -5.90 8.72
N ALA A 841 25.97 -6.20 9.46
CA ALA A 841 25.44 -7.54 9.63
C ALA A 841 24.91 -8.13 8.31
N MET A 842 24.16 -7.34 7.53
CA MET A 842 23.65 -7.72 6.21
C MET A 842 24.79 -8.02 5.23
N GLY A 843 25.87 -7.23 5.26
CA GLY A 843 27.08 -7.48 4.48
C GLY A 843 27.73 -8.83 4.79
N LYS A 844 27.80 -9.23 6.07
CA LYS A 844 28.31 -10.55 6.47
C LYS A 844 27.43 -11.69 5.95
N VAL A 845 26.11 -11.59 6.13
CA VAL A 845 25.15 -12.59 5.63
C VAL A 845 25.23 -12.73 4.10
N LYS A 846 25.47 -11.62 3.38
CA LYS A 846 25.68 -11.65 1.93
C LYS A 846 26.94 -12.43 1.54
N LEU A 847 28.06 -12.19 2.21
CA LEU A 847 29.32 -12.93 1.98
C LEU A 847 29.18 -14.43 2.32
N GLU A 848 28.43 -14.77 3.37
CA GLU A 848 28.12 -16.16 3.72
C GLU A 848 27.27 -16.83 2.62
N LEU A 849 26.25 -16.14 2.10
CA LEU A 849 25.42 -16.62 1.00
C LEU A 849 26.24 -16.83 -0.29
N GLU A 850 27.11 -15.88 -0.65
CA GLU A 850 28.03 -16.00 -1.79
C GLU A 850 28.98 -17.21 -1.60
N SER A 851 29.50 -17.44 -0.39
CA SER A 851 30.31 -18.62 -0.05
C SER A 851 29.53 -19.93 -0.16
N MET A 852 28.27 -19.96 0.30
CA MET A 852 27.39 -21.14 0.17
C MET A 852 27.04 -21.43 -1.29
N GLN A 853 26.81 -20.39 -2.11
CA GLN A 853 26.52 -20.53 -3.53
C GLN A 853 27.72 -21.07 -4.30
N ALA A 854 28.94 -20.60 -3.99
CA ALA A 854 30.18 -21.15 -4.58
C ALA A 854 30.37 -22.64 -4.22
N LYS A 855 30.14 -23.02 -2.95
CA LYS A 855 30.18 -24.43 -2.51
C LYS A 855 29.14 -25.28 -3.23
N LEU A 856 27.90 -24.79 -3.35
CA LEU A 856 26.83 -25.49 -4.06
C LEU A 856 27.21 -25.73 -5.53
N SER A 857 27.70 -24.71 -6.23
CA SER A 857 28.18 -24.81 -7.61
C SER A 857 29.29 -25.87 -7.77
N SER A 858 30.27 -25.89 -6.86
CA SER A 858 31.32 -26.91 -6.84
C SER A 858 30.77 -28.33 -6.62
N THR A 859 29.82 -28.51 -5.69
CA THR A 859 29.18 -29.83 -5.48
C THR A 859 28.34 -30.28 -6.68
N GLN A 860 27.68 -29.34 -7.37
CA GLN A 860 26.88 -29.61 -8.57
C GLN A 860 27.78 -30.00 -9.75
N GLN A 861 28.94 -29.35 -9.91
CA GLN A 861 29.94 -29.76 -10.90
C GLN A 861 30.45 -31.18 -10.62
N SER A 862 30.84 -31.49 -9.38
CA SER A 862 31.32 -32.83 -9.02
C SER A 862 30.25 -33.93 -9.20
N LEU A 863 28.97 -33.59 -9.01
CA LEU A 863 27.86 -34.49 -9.33
C LEU A 863 27.77 -34.74 -10.84
N ALA A 864 27.82 -33.70 -11.66
CA ALA A 864 27.78 -33.82 -13.13
C ALA A 864 28.97 -34.64 -13.68
N GLU A 865 30.17 -34.46 -13.13
CA GLU A 865 31.36 -35.26 -13.45
C GLU A 865 31.15 -36.76 -13.14
N LYS A 866 30.53 -37.08 -11.99
CA LYS A 866 30.19 -38.47 -11.62
C LYS A 866 29.08 -39.05 -12.49
N GLU A 867 28.07 -38.26 -12.85
CA GLU A 867 27.02 -38.70 -13.76
C GLU A 867 27.59 -39.00 -15.16
N ALA A 868 28.47 -38.15 -15.67
CA ALA A 868 29.20 -38.38 -16.93
C ALA A 868 30.05 -39.65 -16.86
N HIS A 869 30.81 -39.86 -15.78
CA HIS A 869 31.60 -41.09 -15.62
C HIS A 869 30.71 -42.35 -15.58
N LEU A 870 29.54 -42.27 -14.94
CA LEU A 870 28.58 -43.37 -14.85
C LEU A 870 27.88 -43.64 -16.21
N THR A 871 27.65 -42.61 -17.05
CA THR A 871 27.16 -42.84 -18.42
C THR A 871 28.22 -43.51 -19.30
N THR A 872 29.50 -43.16 -19.14
CA THR A 872 30.63 -43.85 -19.82
C THR A 872 30.70 -45.32 -19.42
N LEU A 873 30.71 -45.65 -18.11
CA LEU A 873 30.71 -47.03 -17.63
C LEU A 873 29.48 -47.84 -18.12
N ARG A 874 28.31 -47.20 -18.28
CA ARG A 874 27.13 -47.83 -18.88
C ARG A 874 27.30 -48.08 -20.39
N ALA A 875 28.01 -47.21 -21.11
CA ALA A 875 28.32 -47.40 -22.53
C ALA A 875 29.34 -48.53 -22.73
N GLU A 876 30.43 -48.54 -21.95
CA GLU A 876 31.43 -49.62 -21.94
C GLU A 876 30.79 -50.97 -21.61
N ARG A 877 29.92 -51.03 -20.60
CA ARG A 877 29.18 -52.27 -20.27
C ARG A 877 28.28 -52.74 -21.41
N ARG A 878 27.64 -51.84 -22.17
CA ARG A 878 26.87 -52.23 -23.37
C ARG A 878 27.78 -52.78 -24.45
N LYS A 879 28.89 -52.10 -24.75
CA LYS A 879 29.89 -52.55 -25.72
C LYS A 879 30.44 -53.94 -25.37
N HIS A 880 30.76 -54.20 -24.10
CA HIS A 880 31.18 -55.54 -23.66
C HIS A 880 30.09 -56.61 -23.78
N LEU A 881 28.82 -56.25 -23.61
CA LEU A 881 27.71 -57.18 -23.84
C LEU A 881 27.52 -57.47 -25.34
N GLU A 882 27.71 -56.47 -26.20
CA GLU A 882 27.71 -56.62 -27.66
C GLU A 882 28.88 -57.50 -28.13
N GLU A 883 30.11 -57.24 -27.66
CA GLU A 883 31.30 -58.08 -27.90
C GLU A 883 31.08 -59.54 -27.46
N VAL A 884 30.47 -59.77 -26.29
CA VAL A 884 30.14 -61.12 -25.78
C VAL A 884 29.01 -61.80 -26.56
N LEU A 885 28.12 -61.03 -27.22
CA LEU A 885 27.09 -61.57 -28.11
C LEU A 885 27.66 -61.89 -29.50
N GLU A 886 28.61 -61.10 -30.00
CA GLU A 886 29.29 -61.35 -31.29
C GLU A 886 30.26 -62.54 -31.22
N MET A 887 30.84 -62.82 -30.04
CA MET A 887 31.66 -64.02 -29.80
C MET A 887 30.86 -65.34 -29.63
N LYS A 888 29.52 -65.31 -29.63
CA LYS A 888 28.64 -66.47 -29.36
C LYS A 888 27.93 -66.99 -30.61
#